data_AF-A0A1H0PP97-F1
#
_entry.id   AF-A0A1H0PP97-F1
#
_cell.length_a   1.000
_cell.length_b   1.000
_cell.length_c   1.000
_cell.angle_alpha   90.00
_cell.angle_beta   90.00
_cell.angle_gamma   90.00
#
_symmetry.space_group_name_H-M   'P 1'
#
loop_
_entity.id
_entity.type
_entity.pdbx_description
1 polymer ?
#
loop_
_entity_poly.entity_id
_entity_poly.type
_entity_poly.pdbx_seq_one_letter_code
_entity_poly.pdbx_strand_id
1 'polypeptide(L)'
;MRAVVRVLITVLSLLAAGAVTAPAAVGAAPTAQQARGAVSAAPVVAGAAVSVTPARIADSRSGLQIPGALPAAGTAPVQVTGRGAIPADGVAAVLATVTVVDPQQAGYLTVWRSGSTRPGTSNLNFRAGQTIANMVLVRVGAVGGIEVFNGSSGSVQVVVDVTGYTRSGTPTASGAVVPVPPTRIVDSRVGRQLAGPVPALAAKDVQIGGRGGIPPAVAGVVATVTVVNPQRAGYLTVWPSNSPRPKASNVNFQAGENIALLVIVPVSAGSALRVFNGSAGTVGVIIDVAGYLVPGNPTAAGTLLSATPSRIADSRILLQFARPAAARDTVAVTVTGPGSVAASVALTVTVVAPQASGYLTVWPSGTSRPAASTLNFRAGRNIAATVVVPIGPDGKVQLFNGSNSTVHLVVDTNGYTLARATPSNGRVWAWGAGFNGLLGNGSTADKLVPGPVFGLGDVTAVTAGFTTVYALRGDGTVWTWGPAVGTGITADTSVPEQVPGLSGIAAVAGGFDTGYAVREDGTVWAWGAGSAGQLGNGGTADSAVPVRVSGLTDVTAVAAGGVNTAYALRGDGTVWAWGSGGLGQLGNARTADSAVPVRVSGLTHVTAVAGGWFNGYAVESDGTVWAWGSGSSGALGNGRTAVALVPVKVTGLSNVTALAAGFATGYAVRGDGTVWAWGAGTDGALGNGSTASTLVPVQVSGLRDATAVAAVGGTALLATGNNAYALRGNGTVMAWGAGGQLGNGGTGGSRVPVPVSALTTATRIAAGPFDGFAVTR
;
A
#
# COMPACT_ATOMS: atom_id res chain seq x y z
N MET A 1 -22.31 8.23 -0.32
CA MET A 1 -21.45 7.34 -1.14
C MET A 1 -20.85 6.16 -0.38
N ARG A 2 -20.23 6.31 0.81
CA ARG A 2 -19.59 5.19 1.54
C ARG A 2 -20.50 4.10 2.14
N ALA A 3 -21.79 4.38 2.33
CA ALA A 3 -22.75 3.41 2.89
C ALA A 3 -23.57 2.66 1.81
N VAL A 4 -23.64 3.21 0.58
CA VAL A 4 -24.46 2.65 -0.50
C VAL A 4 -23.78 1.44 -1.17
N VAL A 5 -22.45 1.42 -1.20
CA VAL A 5 -21.65 0.30 -1.74
C VAL A 5 -21.77 -0.97 -0.87
N ARG A 6 -21.91 -0.83 0.46
CA ARG A 6 -22.08 -2.01 1.36
C ARG A 6 -23.47 -2.63 1.28
N VAL A 7 -24.50 -1.83 1.04
CA VAL A 7 -25.90 -2.32 0.99
C VAL A 7 -26.22 -2.98 -0.35
N LEU A 8 -25.59 -2.54 -1.46
CA LEU A 8 -25.81 -3.16 -2.77
C LEU A 8 -25.12 -4.53 -2.96
N ILE A 9 -24.01 -4.78 -2.27
CA ILE A 9 -23.30 -6.08 -2.31
C ILE A 9 -24.12 -7.20 -1.65
N THR A 10 -25.10 -6.86 -0.79
CA THR A 10 -25.91 -7.84 -0.06
C THR A 10 -27.17 -8.28 -0.82
N VAL A 11 -27.54 -7.63 -1.93
CA VAL A 11 -28.83 -7.86 -2.61
C VAL A 11 -28.74 -8.84 -3.81
N LEU A 12 -27.55 -9.31 -4.18
CA LEU A 12 -27.38 -10.29 -5.28
C LEU A 12 -26.94 -11.69 -4.82
N SER A 13 -27.03 -12.02 -3.53
CA SER A 13 -26.62 -13.32 -2.99
C SER A 13 -27.69 -13.85 -2.03
N LEU A 14 -28.62 -14.69 -2.52
CA LEU A 14 -29.52 -15.41 -1.63
C LEU A 14 -29.96 -16.78 -2.20
N LEU A 15 -29.85 -17.77 -1.32
CA LEU A 15 -30.30 -19.19 -1.32
C LEU A 15 -29.29 -20.17 -1.96
N ALA A 16 -28.81 -21.23 -1.30
CA ALA A 16 -29.41 -22.02 -0.22
C ALA A 16 -28.37 -22.66 0.71
N ALA A 17 -28.77 -22.88 1.97
CA ALA A 17 -28.05 -23.65 2.98
C ALA A 17 -28.32 -25.16 2.83
N GLY A 18 -27.30 -25.98 3.07
CA GLY A 18 -27.41 -27.43 3.23
C GLY A 18 -26.12 -27.98 3.81
N ALA A 19 -26.18 -28.46 5.05
CA ALA A 19 -25.05 -29.01 5.80
C ALA A 19 -24.50 -30.29 5.17
N VAL A 20 -23.19 -30.39 4.94
CA VAL A 20 -22.48 -31.68 4.82
C VAL A 20 -21.07 -31.60 5.40
N THR A 21 -20.76 -32.65 6.15
CA THR A 21 -19.53 -33.04 6.84
C THR A 21 -18.26 -33.02 5.99
N ALA A 22 -17.15 -32.57 6.60
CA ALA A 22 -15.81 -32.54 6.01
C ALA A 22 -15.23 -33.95 5.77
N PRO A 23 -14.57 -34.21 4.61
CA PRO A 23 -13.64 -35.32 4.48
C PRO A 23 -12.19 -34.89 4.76
N ALA A 24 -11.37 -35.92 4.99
CA ALA A 24 -10.11 -35.93 5.71
C ALA A 24 -8.94 -35.13 5.08
N ALA A 25 -8.03 -34.75 5.97
CA ALA A 25 -6.81 -34.02 5.73
C ALA A 25 -5.87 -34.70 4.72
N VAL A 26 -5.34 -33.90 3.77
CA VAL A 26 -4.17 -34.24 2.97
C VAL A 26 -3.16 -33.09 3.10
N GLY A 27 -1.96 -33.44 3.60
CA GLY A 27 -0.70 -32.69 3.59
C GLY A 27 -0.77 -31.15 3.61
N ALA A 28 -0.62 -30.56 4.79
CA ALA A 28 -0.48 -29.11 4.95
C ALA A 28 0.76 -28.59 4.18
N ALA A 29 0.52 -27.82 3.12
CA ALA A 29 1.55 -26.97 2.52
C ALA A 29 2.01 -25.92 3.55
N PRO A 30 3.28 -25.50 3.54
CA PRO A 30 3.80 -24.57 4.53
C PRO A 30 3.06 -23.23 4.49
N THR A 31 2.60 -22.79 5.66
CA THR A 31 1.91 -21.50 5.86
C THR A 31 2.80 -20.30 5.54
N ALA A 32 2.20 -19.13 5.26
CA ALA A 32 2.87 -17.83 5.07
C ALA A 32 3.90 -17.46 6.17
N GLN A 33 3.82 -18.13 7.32
CA GLN A 33 4.74 -18.07 8.46
C GLN A 33 6.19 -18.45 8.13
N GLN A 34 6.45 -19.29 7.12
CA GLN A 34 7.82 -19.75 6.79
C GLN A 34 8.59 -18.82 5.84
N ALA A 35 7.93 -17.95 5.07
CA ALA A 35 8.59 -17.06 4.10
C ALA A 35 9.35 -15.88 4.74
N ARG A 36 9.09 -15.56 6.01
CA ARG A 36 9.78 -14.49 6.76
C ARG A 36 10.99 -14.97 7.56
N GLY A 37 11.20 -16.29 7.66
CA GLY A 37 12.23 -16.91 8.50
C GLY A 37 13.60 -17.07 7.84
N ALA A 38 13.74 -16.79 6.53
CA ALA A 38 15.05 -16.74 5.91
C ALA A 38 15.79 -15.51 6.45
N VAL A 39 16.90 -15.74 7.15
CA VAL A 39 17.77 -14.71 7.73
C VAL A 39 18.21 -13.75 6.62
N SER A 40 17.49 -12.65 6.45
CA SER A 40 17.87 -11.58 5.53
C SER A 40 19.18 -10.99 6.07
N ALA A 41 20.24 -11.01 5.25
CA ALA A 41 21.48 -10.33 5.58
C ALA A 41 21.17 -8.85 5.90
N ALA A 42 21.83 -8.31 6.93
CA ALA A 42 21.60 -6.94 7.36
C ALA A 42 21.77 -5.97 6.16
N PRO A 43 20.90 -4.95 6.01
CA PRO A 43 21.00 -3.98 4.92
C PRO A 43 22.41 -3.37 4.79
N VAL A 44 22.96 -3.41 3.58
CA VAL A 44 24.33 -2.93 3.29
C VAL A 44 24.38 -1.52 2.71
N VAL A 45 23.25 -0.99 2.23
CA VAL A 45 23.17 0.31 1.55
C VAL A 45 23.30 1.46 2.55
N ALA A 46 24.09 2.48 2.22
CA ALA A 46 24.23 3.69 3.02
C ALA A 46 22.87 4.38 3.25
N GLY A 47 22.59 4.79 4.49
CA GLY A 47 21.31 5.36 4.90
C GLY A 47 20.15 4.38 5.03
N ALA A 48 20.36 3.07 4.81
CA ALA A 48 19.38 2.05 5.15
C ALA A 48 19.09 2.09 6.66
N ALA A 49 17.80 2.10 7.02
CA ALA A 49 17.33 2.03 8.40
C ALA A 49 17.18 0.57 8.83
N VAL A 50 17.90 0.19 9.88
CA VAL A 50 17.87 -1.13 10.48
C VAL A 50 17.18 -1.02 11.83
N SER A 51 16.07 -1.73 11.99
CA SER A 51 15.35 -1.78 13.27
C SER A 51 15.86 -2.93 14.12
N VAL A 52 15.92 -2.71 15.42
CA VAL A 52 16.29 -3.73 16.41
C VAL A 52 15.19 -3.86 17.46
N THR A 53 15.14 -4.98 18.18
CA THR A 53 14.27 -5.09 19.35
C THR A 53 14.66 -3.98 20.35
N PRO A 54 13.69 -3.20 20.87
CA PRO A 54 13.98 -2.08 21.77
C PRO A 54 14.86 -2.49 22.95
N ALA A 55 15.98 -1.79 23.16
CA ALA A 55 16.97 -2.15 24.16
C ALA A 55 17.42 -0.92 24.97
N ARG A 56 17.43 -1.05 26.31
CA ARG A 56 17.94 -0.03 27.21
C ARG A 56 19.46 0.04 27.15
N ILE A 57 20.01 1.21 26.86
CA ILE A 57 21.47 1.41 26.80
C ILE A 57 21.97 2.40 27.84
N ALA A 58 21.12 3.31 28.34
CA ALA A 58 21.46 4.20 29.44
C ALA A 58 20.25 4.41 30.36
N ASP A 59 20.51 4.49 31.66
CA ASP A 59 19.49 4.71 32.68
C ASP A 59 20.13 5.27 33.96
N SER A 60 19.91 6.56 34.15
CA SER A 60 20.46 7.34 35.26
C SER A 60 20.03 6.84 36.64
N ARG A 61 18.88 6.18 36.74
CA ARG A 61 18.34 5.65 38.00
C ARG A 61 19.11 4.44 38.49
N SER A 62 19.72 3.70 37.57
CA SER A 62 20.53 2.51 37.83
C SER A 62 22.04 2.76 37.73
N GLY A 63 22.45 3.97 37.31
CA GLY A 63 23.84 4.28 37.01
C GLY A 63 24.33 3.71 35.67
N LEU A 64 23.44 3.19 34.81
CA LEU A 64 23.82 2.63 33.52
C LEU A 64 24.23 3.75 32.56
N GLN A 65 25.54 3.89 32.30
CA GLN A 65 26.22 4.95 31.54
C GLN A 65 26.07 6.37 32.08
N ILE A 66 24.97 6.69 32.74
CA ILE A 66 24.68 7.99 33.33
C ILE A 66 24.72 7.82 34.86
N PRO A 67 25.73 8.36 35.57
CA PRO A 67 25.80 8.25 37.02
C PRO A 67 24.82 9.20 37.71
N GLY A 68 23.67 8.69 38.14
CA GLY A 68 22.67 9.46 38.88
C GLY A 68 21.93 10.51 38.02
N ALA A 69 21.04 11.28 38.66
CA ALA A 69 20.22 12.28 37.97
C ALA A 69 21.08 13.36 37.29
N LEU A 70 20.72 13.74 36.06
CA LEU A 70 21.36 14.86 35.38
C LEU A 70 21.02 16.16 36.13
N PRO A 71 22.01 16.96 36.55
CA PRO A 71 21.75 18.22 37.24
C PRO A 71 21.15 19.27 36.31
N ALA A 72 20.70 20.39 36.89
CA ALA A 72 20.25 21.55 36.15
C ALA A 72 21.34 22.02 35.17
N ALA A 73 20.97 22.29 33.92
CA ALA A 73 21.90 22.60 32.84
C ALA A 73 23.04 21.55 32.65
N GLY A 74 22.86 20.33 33.14
CA GLY A 74 23.83 19.24 33.02
C GLY A 74 23.79 18.56 31.65
N THR A 75 24.92 18.00 31.23
CA THR A 75 25.04 17.15 30.03
C THR A 75 25.63 15.80 30.43
N ALA A 76 25.12 14.71 29.86
CA ALA A 76 25.68 13.38 30.00
C ALA A 76 25.98 12.74 28.63
N PRO A 77 27.18 12.18 28.42
CA PRO A 77 27.48 11.40 27.24
C PRO A 77 26.85 10.01 27.35
N VAL A 78 26.41 9.46 26.21
CA VAL A 78 25.89 8.10 26.10
C VAL A 78 26.54 7.43 24.89
N GLN A 79 27.27 6.34 25.13
CA GLN A 79 27.78 5.50 24.06
C GLN A 79 26.63 4.67 23.47
N VAL A 80 26.44 4.74 22.15
CA VAL A 80 25.33 4.04 21.48
C VAL A 80 25.80 2.88 20.61
N THR A 81 26.91 3.02 19.89
CA THR A 81 27.45 1.92 19.08
C THR A 81 28.02 0.81 19.96
N GLY A 82 27.90 -0.44 19.50
CA GLY A 82 28.32 -1.64 20.24
C GLY A 82 27.40 -2.02 21.41
N ARG A 83 26.21 -1.42 21.52
CA ARG A 83 25.24 -1.68 22.61
C ARG A 83 23.84 -1.86 22.05
N GLY A 84 23.01 -2.65 22.73
CA GLY A 84 21.59 -2.81 22.36
C GLY A 84 21.36 -3.28 20.92
N ALA A 85 22.21 -4.19 20.43
CA ALA A 85 22.26 -4.68 19.04
C ALA A 85 22.62 -3.62 17.97
N ILE A 86 23.04 -2.42 18.37
CA ILE A 86 23.64 -1.45 17.45
C ILE A 86 25.10 -1.87 17.19
N PRO A 87 25.54 -2.00 15.93
CA PRO A 87 26.93 -2.34 15.60
C PRO A 87 27.94 -1.35 16.18
N ALA A 88 29.17 -1.80 16.40
CA ALA A 88 30.26 -0.94 16.90
C ALA A 88 30.70 0.11 15.87
N ASP A 89 30.57 -0.22 14.58
CA ASP A 89 30.98 0.56 13.43
C ASP A 89 29.88 0.61 12.35
N GLY A 90 30.10 1.38 11.29
CA GLY A 90 29.17 1.41 10.16
C GLY A 90 27.81 2.07 10.44
N VAL A 91 27.73 2.91 11.48
CA VAL A 91 26.51 3.59 11.93
C VAL A 91 26.60 5.10 11.65
N ALA A 92 25.61 5.68 10.97
CA ALA A 92 25.49 7.13 10.76
C ALA A 92 24.67 7.83 11.85
N ALA A 93 23.55 7.23 12.23
CA ALA A 93 22.64 7.75 13.24
C ALA A 93 21.92 6.61 13.96
N VAL A 94 21.39 6.89 15.15
CA VAL A 94 20.54 5.98 15.92
C VAL A 94 19.11 6.52 16.01
N LEU A 95 18.15 5.60 16.01
CA LEU A 95 16.78 5.81 16.44
C LEU A 95 16.71 5.43 17.91
N ALA A 96 16.42 6.39 18.78
CA ALA A 96 16.36 6.18 20.22
C ALA A 96 15.12 6.82 20.82
N THR A 97 14.53 6.17 21.82
CA THR A 97 13.54 6.77 22.71
C THR A 97 14.28 7.33 23.92
N VAL A 98 14.17 8.64 24.12
CA VAL A 98 14.64 9.30 25.34
C VAL A 98 13.47 9.54 26.27
N THR A 99 13.62 9.15 27.53
CA THR A 99 12.59 9.27 28.56
C THR A 99 13.12 10.10 29.72
N VAL A 100 12.35 11.10 30.11
CA VAL A 100 12.55 11.83 31.37
C VAL A 100 11.71 11.16 32.45
N VAL A 101 12.30 10.94 33.61
CA VAL A 101 11.64 10.41 34.81
C VAL A 101 11.88 11.39 35.96
N ASP A 102 10.84 11.62 36.76
CA ASP A 102 10.87 12.47 37.95
C ASP A 102 11.63 13.82 37.82
N PRO A 103 11.30 14.65 36.80
CA PRO A 103 11.94 15.95 36.65
C PRO A 103 11.50 16.90 37.77
N GLN A 104 12.46 17.56 38.42
CA GLN A 104 12.16 18.47 39.54
C GLN A 104 11.54 19.81 39.08
N GLN A 105 11.85 20.23 37.86
CA GLN A 105 11.35 21.47 37.24
C GLN A 105 10.93 21.21 35.80
N ALA A 106 10.10 22.10 35.24
CA ALA A 106 9.78 22.05 33.83
C ALA A 106 11.02 22.38 32.98
N GLY A 107 11.11 21.78 31.79
CA GLY A 107 12.23 22.01 30.89
C GLY A 107 12.18 21.13 29.66
N TYR A 108 13.35 20.85 29.09
CA TYR A 108 13.49 20.06 27.88
C TYR A 108 14.78 19.25 27.88
N LEU A 109 14.80 18.20 27.05
CA LEU A 109 16.03 17.54 26.64
C LEU A 109 16.44 18.00 25.25
N THR A 110 17.75 18.17 25.07
CA THR A 110 18.40 18.22 23.74
C THR A 110 19.32 17.02 23.61
N VAL A 111 19.24 16.32 22.50
CA VAL A 111 20.03 15.13 22.19
C VAL A 111 20.74 15.35 20.86
N TRP A 112 22.06 15.19 20.84
CA TRP A 112 22.85 15.47 19.65
C TRP A 112 24.10 14.60 19.55
N ARG A 113 24.82 14.77 18.44
CA ARG A 113 26.05 14.07 18.14
C ARG A 113 27.16 14.46 19.12
N SER A 114 27.80 13.47 19.76
CA SER A 114 28.98 13.75 20.58
C SER A 114 30.13 14.33 19.75
N GLY A 115 30.85 15.29 20.33
CA GLY A 115 31.91 16.04 19.66
C GLY A 115 31.43 17.16 18.72
N SER A 116 30.13 17.47 18.67
CA SER A 116 29.61 18.66 17.97
C SER A 116 28.96 19.67 18.91
N THR A 117 28.77 20.90 18.43
CA THR A 117 28.05 21.93 19.17
C THR A 117 26.61 21.52 19.43
N ARG A 118 26.10 21.85 20.62
CA ARG A 118 24.72 21.58 21.01
C ARG A 118 23.76 22.41 20.14
N PRO A 119 22.80 21.78 19.44
CA PRO A 119 21.77 22.50 18.70
C PRO A 119 20.83 23.30 19.62
N GLY A 120 20.21 24.36 19.10
CA GLY A 120 19.15 25.11 19.81
C GLY A 120 17.76 24.44 19.78
N THR A 121 17.70 23.14 19.51
CA THR A 121 16.46 22.35 19.35
C THR A 121 16.12 21.61 20.63
N SER A 122 14.84 21.56 21.01
CA SER A 122 14.36 20.65 22.05
C SER A 122 13.79 19.38 21.43
N ASN A 123 14.26 18.23 21.88
CA ASN A 123 13.78 16.93 21.41
C ASN A 123 12.60 16.43 22.24
N LEU A 124 12.57 16.75 23.53
CA LEU A 124 11.53 16.34 24.46
C LEU A 124 11.26 17.50 25.42
N ASN A 125 10.00 17.88 25.62
CA ASN A 125 9.60 18.91 26.57
C ASN A 125 8.81 18.26 27.71
N PHE A 126 9.03 18.70 28.94
CA PHE A 126 8.44 18.10 30.14
C PHE A 126 8.10 19.14 31.21
N ARG A 127 7.18 18.76 32.11
CA ARG A 127 6.82 19.49 33.32
C ARG A 127 7.33 18.78 34.56
N ALA A 128 7.37 19.48 35.70
CA ALA A 128 7.74 18.88 36.99
C ALA A 128 6.91 17.61 37.30
N GLY A 129 7.59 16.58 37.82
CA GLY A 129 7.05 15.26 38.14
C GLY A 129 6.57 14.43 36.92
N GLN A 130 6.76 14.91 35.69
CA GLN A 130 6.26 14.23 34.48
C GLN A 130 7.23 13.17 33.98
N THR A 131 6.77 11.92 33.94
CA THR A 131 7.42 10.90 33.13
C THR A 131 6.90 10.99 31.70
N ILE A 132 7.78 11.27 30.74
CA ILE A 132 7.42 11.44 29.32
C ILE A 132 8.59 10.97 28.44
N ALA A 133 8.26 10.40 27.28
CA ALA A 133 9.23 9.91 26.32
C ALA A 133 8.97 10.50 24.93
N ASN A 134 10.02 10.63 24.12
CA ASN A 134 9.93 10.90 22.69
C ASN A 134 11.03 10.15 21.94
N MET A 135 10.73 9.69 20.72
CA MET A 135 11.73 9.12 19.83
C MET A 135 12.54 10.23 19.16
N VAL A 136 13.81 9.97 18.87
CA VAL A 136 14.74 10.89 18.21
C VAL A 136 15.56 10.15 17.15
N LEU A 137 15.89 10.83 16.05
CA LEU A 137 16.92 10.42 15.11
C LEU A 137 18.17 11.27 15.36
N VAL A 138 19.27 10.65 15.78
CA VAL A 138 20.47 11.38 16.23
C VAL A 138 21.72 10.82 15.55
N ARG A 139 22.47 11.69 14.88
CA ARG A 139 23.78 11.32 14.32
C ARG A 139 24.74 10.92 15.42
N VAL A 140 25.53 9.87 15.18
CA VAL A 140 26.53 9.39 16.16
C VAL A 140 27.87 10.11 15.98
N GLY A 141 28.58 10.33 17.09
CA GLY A 141 29.93 10.91 17.09
C GLY A 141 30.94 10.03 16.37
N ALA A 142 32.17 10.53 16.16
CA ALA A 142 33.22 9.74 15.50
C ALA A 142 33.54 8.41 16.22
N VAL A 143 33.37 8.40 17.55
CA VAL A 143 33.52 7.22 18.41
C VAL A 143 32.18 6.56 18.74
N GLY A 144 31.08 6.94 18.10
CA GLY A 144 29.78 6.29 18.27
C GLY A 144 28.93 6.73 19.47
N GLY A 145 29.18 7.92 20.02
CA GLY A 145 28.43 8.50 21.15
C GLY A 145 27.41 9.58 20.77
N ILE A 146 26.45 9.82 21.67
CA ILE A 146 25.53 10.96 21.67
C ILE A 146 25.65 11.73 22.99
N GLU A 147 25.16 12.95 23.03
CA GLU A 147 25.07 13.77 24.24
C GLU A 147 23.61 14.02 24.61
N VAL A 148 23.29 14.03 25.90
CA VAL A 148 21.96 14.38 26.42
C VAL A 148 22.08 15.56 27.39
N PHE A 149 21.41 16.66 27.09
CA PHE A 149 21.40 17.88 27.91
C PHE A 149 20.06 18.07 28.61
N ASN A 150 20.11 18.36 29.91
CA ASN A 150 18.97 18.80 30.70
C ASN A 150 18.86 20.34 30.68
N GLY A 151 17.89 20.86 29.94
CA GLY A 151 17.60 22.29 29.84
C GLY A 151 16.69 22.86 30.92
N SER A 152 16.50 22.17 32.04
CA SER A 152 15.73 22.67 33.19
C SER A 152 16.61 23.27 34.29
N SER A 153 15.98 23.99 35.22
CA SER A 153 16.61 24.51 36.45
C SER A 153 16.64 23.49 37.60
N GLY A 154 16.19 22.26 37.38
CA GLY A 154 16.21 21.18 38.36
C GLY A 154 16.93 19.93 37.83
N SER A 155 17.07 18.90 38.67
CA SER A 155 17.59 17.62 38.23
C SER A 155 16.53 16.77 37.54
N VAL A 156 16.97 15.88 36.64
CA VAL A 156 16.09 14.94 35.92
C VAL A 156 16.73 13.56 35.81
N GLN A 157 15.94 12.51 35.92
CA GLN A 157 16.39 11.17 35.55
C GLN A 157 16.17 10.97 34.04
N VAL A 158 17.12 10.35 33.36
CA VAL A 158 17.12 10.10 31.92
C VAL A 158 17.30 8.62 31.65
N VAL A 159 16.45 8.08 30.77
CA VAL A 159 16.57 6.74 30.20
C VAL A 159 16.69 6.86 28.68
N VAL A 160 17.58 6.06 28.09
CA VAL A 160 17.77 5.96 26.64
C VAL A 160 17.62 4.50 26.22
N ASP A 161 16.60 4.26 25.40
CA ASP A 161 16.36 2.97 24.75
C ASP A 161 16.57 3.11 23.23
N VAL A 162 17.31 2.20 22.60
CA VAL A 162 17.52 2.20 21.13
C VAL A 162 16.53 1.27 20.44
N THR A 163 16.03 1.69 19.28
CA THR A 163 15.06 0.94 18.44
C THR A 163 15.57 0.69 17.02
N GLY A 164 16.71 1.30 16.65
CA GLY A 164 17.35 1.06 15.37
C GLY A 164 18.51 2.01 15.08
N TYR A 165 19.08 1.89 13.89
CA TYR A 165 20.14 2.75 13.39
C TYR A 165 20.08 2.92 11.87
N THR A 166 20.80 3.90 11.34
CA THR A 166 21.03 4.04 9.90
C THR A 166 22.48 3.69 9.55
N ARG A 167 22.68 3.06 8.39
CA ARG A 167 24.03 2.70 7.91
C ARG A 167 24.83 3.94 7.49
N SER A 168 26.12 3.95 7.83
CA SER A 168 27.05 5.00 7.40
C SER A 168 27.33 4.97 5.89
N GLY A 169 27.91 6.04 5.37
CA GLY A 169 28.21 6.25 3.95
C GLY A 169 27.36 7.38 3.36
N THR A 170 27.47 7.58 2.04
CA THR A 170 26.70 8.59 1.30
C THR A 170 25.38 7.97 0.80
N PRO A 171 24.22 8.32 1.35
CA PRO A 171 22.96 7.71 0.93
C PRO A 171 22.55 8.20 -0.46
N THR A 172 22.45 7.28 -1.42
CA THR A 172 22.04 7.56 -2.81
C THR A 172 20.82 6.75 -3.25
N ALA A 173 20.50 5.66 -2.56
CA ALA A 173 19.34 4.84 -2.87
C ALA A 173 18.04 5.56 -2.48
N SER A 174 17.03 5.51 -3.34
CA SER A 174 15.69 6.02 -3.04
C SER A 174 15.14 5.48 -1.72
N GLY A 175 14.57 6.36 -0.90
CA GLY A 175 14.08 6.01 0.44
C GLY A 175 15.17 5.84 1.50
N ALA A 176 16.46 5.94 1.18
CA ALA A 176 17.50 5.95 2.19
C ALA A 176 17.35 7.20 3.07
N VAL A 177 17.58 7.03 4.37
CA VAL A 177 17.54 8.12 5.36
C VAL A 177 18.87 8.86 5.32
N VAL A 178 18.83 10.18 5.14
CA VAL A 178 19.96 11.08 5.29
C VAL A 178 19.83 11.84 6.61
N PRO A 179 20.56 11.45 7.67
CA PRO A 179 20.57 12.19 8.92
C PRO A 179 21.31 13.53 8.74
N VAL A 180 20.75 14.61 9.29
CA VAL A 180 21.32 15.96 9.22
C VAL A 180 21.48 16.55 10.64
N PRO A 181 22.28 17.62 10.84
CA PRO A 181 22.20 18.36 12.10
C PRO A 181 20.76 18.88 12.27
N PRO A 182 20.15 18.73 13.47
CA PRO A 182 18.82 19.26 13.72
C PRO A 182 18.73 20.73 13.33
N THR A 183 17.87 21.05 12.37
CA THR A 183 17.77 22.39 11.79
C THR A 183 16.34 22.91 11.86
N ARG A 184 16.17 24.12 12.39
CA ARG A 184 14.87 24.78 12.51
C ARG A 184 14.38 25.31 11.17
N ILE A 185 13.36 24.68 10.63
CA ILE A 185 12.76 25.04 9.34
C ILE A 185 11.53 25.93 9.53
N VAL A 186 10.75 25.68 10.58
CA VAL A 186 9.54 26.44 10.92
C VAL A 186 9.60 26.86 12.38
N ASP A 187 9.23 28.12 12.66
CA ASP A 187 9.02 28.63 14.00
C ASP A 187 8.01 29.78 13.96
N SER A 188 6.77 29.45 14.32
CA SER A 188 5.66 30.39 14.27
C SER A 188 5.78 31.54 15.27
N ARG A 189 6.66 31.42 16.29
CA ARG A 189 6.82 32.44 17.34
C ARG A 189 7.62 33.63 16.85
N VAL A 190 8.50 33.41 15.87
CA VAL A 190 9.42 34.42 15.32
C VAL A 190 9.14 34.69 13.84
N GLY A 191 7.99 34.26 13.31
CA GLY A 191 7.63 34.51 11.92
C GLY A 191 8.38 33.64 10.89
N ARG A 192 9.06 32.57 11.31
CA ARG A 192 9.84 31.73 10.38
C ARG A 192 8.90 30.76 9.65
N GLN A 193 8.60 31.10 8.39
CA GLN A 193 7.59 30.49 7.49
C GLN A 193 6.13 30.68 7.87
N LEU A 194 5.81 30.75 9.16
CA LEU A 194 4.46 31.00 9.65
C LEU A 194 4.40 32.36 10.32
N ALA A 195 3.57 33.25 9.81
CA ALA A 195 3.26 34.55 10.41
C ALA A 195 2.34 34.35 11.63
N GLY A 196 2.95 34.04 12.78
CA GLY A 196 2.25 33.81 14.04
C GLY A 196 1.66 32.40 14.18
N PRO A 197 0.99 32.12 15.33
CA PRO A 197 0.39 30.82 15.65
C PRO A 197 -0.60 30.34 14.59
N VAL A 198 -0.72 29.01 14.42
CA VAL A 198 -1.72 28.39 13.54
C VAL A 198 -3.11 28.57 14.16
N PRO A 199 -4.08 29.18 13.45
CA PRO A 199 -5.43 29.42 13.98
C PRO A 199 -6.20 28.13 14.31
N ALA A 200 -7.27 28.28 15.08
CA ALA A 200 -8.19 27.19 15.42
C ALA A 200 -8.78 26.57 14.14
N LEU A 201 -8.83 25.23 14.09
CA LEU A 201 -9.39 24.47 12.97
C LEU A 201 -8.83 24.87 11.59
N ALA A 202 -7.59 25.36 11.54
CA ALA A 202 -6.95 25.84 10.32
C ALA A 202 -5.75 24.97 9.93
N ALA A 203 -5.44 24.95 8.62
CA ALA A 203 -4.27 24.29 8.08
C ALA A 203 -3.35 25.29 7.36
N LYS A 204 -2.04 25.14 7.52
CA LYS A 204 -1.01 25.98 6.88
C LYS A 204 0.02 25.11 6.17
N ASP A 205 0.40 25.51 4.96
CA ASP A 205 1.49 24.89 4.23
C ASP A 205 2.84 25.45 4.69
N VAL A 206 3.84 24.58 4.74
CA VAL A 206 5.23 24.89 5.09
C VAL A 206 6.15 24.20 4.09
N GLN A 207 7.12 24.95 3.58
CA GLN A 207 8.08 24.43 2.63
C GLN A 207 9.23 23.76 3.39
N ILE A 208 9.62 22.55 2.98
CA ILE A 208 10.76 21.86 3.59
C ILE A 208 11.95 21.78 2.64
N GLY A 209 11.73 21.31 1.40
CA GLY A 209 12.81 21.20 0.42
C GLY A 209 13.44 22.55 0.10
N GLY A 210 14.77 22.58 -0.03
CA GLY A 210 15.55 23.78 -0.33
C GLY A 210 15.81 24.69 0.87
N ARG A 211 15.52 24.24 2.11
CA ARG A 211 15.70 25.03 3.33
C ARG A 211 16.56 24.31 4.35
N GLY A 212 17.38 25.07 5.09
CA GLY A 212 18.15 24.54 6.22
C GLY A 212 19.04 23.34 5.88
N GLY A 213 19.66 23.33 4.69
CA GLY A 213 20.51 22.25 4.22
C GLY A 213 19.78 21.03 3.65
N ILE A 214 18.44 21.08 3.55
CA ILE A 214 17.63 20.03 2.91
C ILE A 214 17.59 20.27 1.39
N PRO A 215 17.84 19.26 0.55
CA PRO A 215 17.75 19.38 -0.91
C PRO A 215 16.36 19.87 -1.38
N PRO A 216 16.25 20.50 -2.56
CA PRO A 216 14.97 20.95 -3.12
C PRO A 216 13.94 19.82 -3.29
N ALA A 217 14.41 18.64 -3.69
CA ALA A 217 13.58 17.44 -3.85
C ALA A 217 13.95 16.40 -2.78
N VAL A 218 12.96 15.97 -2.00
CA VAL A 218 13.08 14.87 -1.03
C VAL A 218 11.80 14.03 -1.08
N ALA A 219 11.87 12.73 -0.73
CA ALA A 219 10.67 11.87 -0.68
C ALA A 219 9.85 12.09 0.61
N GLY A 220 10.52 12.49 1.69
CA GLY A 220 9.92 12.65 3.01
C GLY A 220 10.93 13.20 4.01
N VAL A 221 10.48 13.45 5.23
CA VAL A 221 11.29 14.05 6.29
C VAL A 221 11.10 13.34 7.61
N VAL A 222 12.17 13.33 8.40
CA VAL A 222 12.20 12.90 9.80
C VAL A 222 12.40 14.17 10.63
N ALA A 223 11.34 14.63 11.30
CA ALA A 223 11.32 15.93 11.95
C ALA A 223 10.68 15.88 13.33
N THR A 224 11.15 16.71 14.25
CA THR A 224 10.47 16.95 15.53
C THR A 224 9.48 18.11 15.33
N VAL A 225 8.20 17.83 15.55
CA VAL A 225 7.13 18.83 15.53
C VAL A 225 6.81 19.19 16.98
N THR A 226 7.00 20.45 17.32
CA THR A 226 6.75 20.97 18.67
C THR A 226 5.56 21.91 18.66
N VAL A 227 4.58 21.58 19.50
CA VAL A 227 3.47 22.45 19.88
C VAL A 227 3.95 23.39 20.97
N VAL A 228 3.70 24.69 20.80
CA VAL A 228 4.09 25.72 21.75
C VAL A 228 2.90 26.61 22.11
N ASN A 229 2.71 26.84 23.41
CA ASN A 229 1.67 27.71 23.96
C ASN A 229 0.25 27.48 23.36
N PRO A 230 -0.25 26.23 23.29
CA PRO A 230 -1.59 25.97 22.78
C PRO A 230 -2.66 26.59 23.69
N GLN A 231 -3.62 27.33 23.13
CA GLN A 231 -4.67 27.97 23.94
C GLN A 231 -5.74 27.00 24.43
N ARG A 232 -5.97 25.90 23.70
CA ARG A 232 -6.94 24.85 24.03
C ARG A 232 -6.31 23.48 23.81
N ALA A 233 -6.83 22.46 24.47
CA ALA A 233 -6.44 21.08 24.17
C ALA A 233 -6.84 20.71 22.73
N GLY A 234 -6.07 19.83 22.10
CA GLY A 234 -6.33 19.39 20.74
C GLY A 234 -5.20 18.56 20.18
N TYR A 235 -5.04 18.61 18.86
CA TYR A 235 -4.02 17.85 18.16
C TYR A 235 -3.48 18.59 16.92
N LEU A 236 -2.28 18.21 16.50
CA LEU A 236 -1.73 18.53 15.19
C LEU A 236 -1.80 17.32 14.27
N THR A 237 -2.12 17.56 13.01
CA THR A 237 -1.93 16.61 11.91
C THR A 237 -0.93 17.20 10.92
N VAL A 238 0.04 16.42 10.46
CA VAL A 238 1.09 16.81 9.51
C VAL A 238 1.10 15.81 8.35
N TRP A 239 1.03 16.31 7.12
CA TRP A 239 0.94 15.46 5.92
C TRP A 239 1.45 16.19 4.66
N PRO A 240 1.64 15.52 3.51
CA PRO A 240 2.01 16.18 2.26
C PRO A 240 1.02 17.27 1.86
N SER A 241 1.51 18.45 1.47
CA SER A 241 0.66 19.48 0.85
C SER A 241 -0.03 18.95 -0.42
N ASN A 242 -1.16 19.56 -0.77
CA ASN A 242 -2.00 19.17 -1.92
C ASN A 242 -2.53 17.72 -1.88
N SER A 243 -2.50 17.08 -0.71
CA SER A 243 -3.15 15.79 -0.46
C SER A 243 -4.32 15.92 0.52
N PRO A 244 -5.34 15.05 0.45
CA PRO A 244 -6.41 15.01 1.44
C PRO A 244 -5.85 14.83 2.86
N ARG A 245 -6.42 15.57 3.82
CA ARG A 245 -5.99 15.48 5.22
C ARG A 245 -6.27 14.07 5.77
N PRO A 246 -5.29 13.37 6.35
CA PRO A 246 -5.53 12.10 7.01
C PRO A 246 -6.37 12.27 8.28
N LYS A 247 -7.02 11.18 8.72
CA LYS A 247 -7.78 11.16 9.99
C LYS A 247 -6.89 10.99 11.23
N ALA A 248 -5.61 10.70 11.04
CA ALA A 248 -4.65 10.53 12.12
C ALA A 248 -4.30 11.88 12.77
N SER A 249 -4.03 11.85 14.08
CA SER A 249 -3.33 12.92 14.77
C SER A 249 -1.87 12.52 14.97
N ASN A 250 -0.96 13.46 14.81
CA ASN A 250 0.45 13.26 15.12
C ASN A 250 0.69 13.64 16.58
N VAL A 251 0.49 14.91 16.93
CA VAL A 251 0.81 15.43 18.27
C VAL A 251 -0.48 15.76 19.00
N ASN A 252 -0.72 15.13 20.16
CA ASN A 252 -1.86 15.45 21.02
C ASN A 252 -1.37 16.33 22.20
N PHE A 253 -2.11 17.38 22.55
CA PHE A 253 -1.67 18.38 23.53
C PHE A 253 -2.81 18.91 24.42
N GLN A 254 -2.44 19.43 25.59
CA GLN A 254 -3.32 20.16 26.51
C GLN A 254 -3.06 21.66 26.45
N ALA A 255 -3.99 22.47 26.95
CA ALA A 255 -3.82 23.92 27.03
C ALA A 255 -2.55 24.29 27.84
N GLY A 256 -1.79 25.26 27.33
CA GLY A 256 -0.54 25.75 27.91
C GLY A 256 0.62 24.75 27.95
N GLU A 257 0.50 23.58 27.29
CA GLU A 257 1.56 22.56 27.28
C GLU A 257 2.45 22.68 26.05
N ASN A 258 3.76 22.75 26.26
CA ASN A 258 4.73 22.55 25.19
C ASN A 258 5.02 21.06 25.08
N ILE A 259 4.78 20.48 23.92
CA ILE A 259 4.99 19.05 23.67
C ILE A 259 5.57 18.83 22.29
N ALA A 260 6.53 17.92 22.21
CA ALA A 260 7.24 17.58 20.98
C ALA A 260 7.02 16.11 20.64
N LEU A 261 6.95 15.82 19.35
CA LEU A 261 6.90 14.47 18.82
C LEU A 261 7.72 14.37 17.54
N LEU A 262 8.48 13.28 17.39
CA LEU A 262 9.08 12.94 16.10
C LEU A 262 8.03 12.45 15.12
N VAL A 263 8.00 13.01 13.92
CA VAL A 263 7.18 12.54 12.81
C VAL A 263 8.06 12.06 11.66
N ILE A 264 7.60 11.00 10.99
CA ILE A 264 8.12 10.52 9.72
C ILE A 264 6.99 10.70 8.72
N VAL A 265 7.15 11.64 7.79
CA VAL A 265 6.06 12.01 6.86
C VAL A 265 6.57 12.20 5.45
N PRO A 266 5.83 11.74 4.42
CA PRO A 266 6.13 12.12 3.05
C PRO A 266 5.92 13.62 2.85
N VAL A 267 6.55 14.17 1.82
CA VAL A 267 6.30 15.55 1.35
C VAL A 267 5.57 15.53 0.01
N SER A 268 4.97 16.65 -0.38
CA SER A 268 4.40 16.80 -1.72
C SER A 268 5.50 16.76 -2.79
N ALA A 269 5.13 16.67 -4.09
CA ALA A 269 6.10 16.78 -5.19
C ALA A 269 6.90 18.10 -5.17
N GLY A 270 6.34 19.16 -4.56
CA GLY A 270 7.02 20.43 -4.31
C GLY A 270 7.82 20.46 -3.00
N SER A 271 8.02 19.33 -2.33
CA SER A 271 8.68 19.19 -1.03
C SER A 271 8.05 20.03 0.10
N ALA A 272 6.73 20.14 0.10
CA ALA A 272 5.95 20.88 1.09
C ALA A 272 5.13 19.95 1.99
N LEU A 273 4.93 20.40 3.24
CA LEU A 273 4.03 19.79 4.22
C LEU A 273 2.89 20.73 4.54
N ARG A 274 1.79 20.16 5.03
CA ARG A 274 0.68 20.89 5.61
C ARG A 274 0.51 20.51 7.07
N VAL A 275 0.31 21.51 7.93
CA VAL A 275 0.08 21.35 9.36
C VAL A 275 -1.31 21.85 9.70
N PHE A 276 -2.13 21.02 10.32
CA PHE A 276 -3.48 21.34 10.78
C PHE A 276 -3.54 21.42 12.29
N ASN A 277 -4.14 22.50 12.80
CA ASN A 277 -4.50 22.64 14.20
C ASN A 277 -5.95 22.19 14.41
N GLY A 278 -6.13 21.04 15.08
CA GLY A 278 -7.43 20.48 15.43
C GLY A 278 -8.04 20.99 16.74
N SER A 279 -7.47 22.03 17.35
CA SER A 279 -8.02 22.65 18.57
C SER A 279 -8.93 23.83 18.24
N ALA A 280 -9.75 24.22 19.22
CA ALA A 280 -10.59 25.42 19.19
C ALA A 280 -9.83 26.72 19.54
N GLY A 281 -8.50 26.68 19.68
CA GLY A 281 -7.66 27.83 19.99
C GLY A 281 -6.46 27.91 19.05
N THR A 282 -5.63 28.94 19.20
CA THR A 282 -4.38 29.05 18.42
C THR A 282 -3.26 28.19 19.00
N VAL A 283 -2.33 27.77 18.14
CA VAL A 283 -1.20 26.91 18.51
C VAL A 283 0.09 27.38 17.84
N GLY A 284 1.14 27.60 18.63
CA GLY A 284 2.48 27.79 18.10
C GLY A 284 3.06 26.47 17.58
N VAL A 285 3.76 26.52 16.44
CA VAL A 285 4.35 25.34 15.79
C VAL A 285 5.83 25.60 15.49
N ILE A 286 6.68 24.66 15.90
CA ILE A 286 8.08 24.58 15.51
C ILE A 286 8.30 23.25 14.79
N ILE A 287 9.09 23.28 13.72
CA ILE A 287 9.54 22.07 13.01
C ILE A 287 11.06 22.11 12.89
N ASP A 288 11.70 21.18 13.60
CA ASP A 288 13.14 20.95 13.55
C ASP A 288 13.40 19.64 12.77
N VAL A 289 14.08 19.73 11.62
CA VAL A 289 14.35 18.57 10.75
C VAL A 289 15.66 17.90 11.17
N ALA A 290 15.62 16.59 11.44
CA ALA A 290 16.76 15.76 11.84
C ALA A 290 17.22 14.78 10.75
N GLY A 291 16.40 14.57 9.71
CA GLY A 291 16.77 13.79 8.53
C GLY A 291 15.77 13.97 7.39
N TYR A 292 16.15 13.54 6.19
CA TYR A 292 15.28 13.48 5.01
C TYR A 292 15.44 12.16 4.26
N LEU A 293 14.48 11.83 3.39
CA LEU A 293 14.51 10.63 2.55
C LEU A 293 14.92 10.98 1.12
N VAL A 294 15.85 10.20 0.57
CA VAL A 294 16.27 10.34 -0.83
C VAL A 294 15.07 10.13 -1.77
N PRO A 295 14.84 11.01 -2.78
CA PRO A 295 13.74 10.89 -3.74
C PRO A 295 13.66 9.54 -4.47
N GLY A 296 12.45 9.18 -4.89
CA GLY A 296 12.16 8.02 -5.74
C GLY A 296 11.49 6.86 -5.00
N ASN A 297 11.29 5.74 -5.71
CA ASN A 297 10.68 4.54 -5.14
C ASN A 297 11.74 3.67 -4.45
N PRO A 298 11.60 3.36 -3.15
CA PRO A 298 12.56 2.52 -2.46
C PRO A 298 12.61 1.11 -3.06
N THR A 299 13.81 0.59 -3.27
CA THR A 299 14.05 -0.75 -3.84
C THR A 299 15.17 -1.51 -3.14
N ALA A 300 15.93 -0.89 -2.23
CA ALA A 300 16.99 -1.56 -1.49
C ALA A 300 16.51 -1.97 -0.09
N ALA A 301 17.03 -3.07 0.44
CA ALA A 301 16.75 -3.48 1.82
C ALA A 301 17.05 -2.33 2.80
N GLY A 302 16.18 -2.16 3.80
CA GLY A 302 16.26 -1.10 4.82
C GLY A 302 15.93 0.31 4.32
N THR A 303 15.67 0.53 3.03
CA THR A 303 15.16 1.84 2.56
C THR A 303 13.70 2.03 2.96
N LEU A 304 13.34 3.26 3.32
CA LEU A 304 12.08 3.62 3.94
C LEU A 304 11.13 4.24 2.91
N LEU A 305 9.94 3.66 2.77
CA LEU A 305 8.78 4.33 2.19
C LEU A 305 8.05 5.08 3.30
N SER A 306 8.08 6.41 3.26
CA SER A 306 7.17 7.22 4.07
C SER A 306 5.78 7.24 3.43
N ALA A 307 4.75 7.01 4.23
CA ALA A 307 3.35 7.01 3.80
C ALA A 307 2.55 8.09 4.56
N THR A 308 1.51 8.61 3.92
CA THR A 308 0.54 9.47 4.63
C THR A 308 -0.07 8.66 5.77
N PRO A 309 -0.12 9.20 7.01
CA PRO A 309 -0.64 8.48 8.15
C PRO A 309 -2.01 7.84 7.88
N SER A 310 -2.11 6.52 8.05
CA SER A 310 -3.34 5.74 7.84
C SER A 310 -3.67 4.89 9.05
N ARG A 311 -4.94 4.83 9.44
CA ARG A 311 -5.37 4.08 10.62
C ARG A 311 -5.46 2.59 10.32
N ILE A 312 -4.71 1.79 11.06
CA ILE A 312 -4.72 0.34 10.92
C ILE A 312 -5.45 -0.36 12.06
N ALA A 313 -5.48 0.25 13.25
CA ALA A 313 -6.20 -0.30 14.39
C ALA A 313 -6.81 0.82 15.26
N ASP A 314 -8.00 0.58 15.79
CA ASP A 314 -8.72 1.53 16.65
C ASP A 314 -9.68 0.79 17.58
N SER A 315 -9.28 0.65 18.84
CA SER A 315 -10.06 -0.09 19.83
C SER A 315 -11.39 0.58 20.21
N ARG A 316 -11.61 1.85 19.84
CA ARG A 316 -12.87 2.56 20.12
C ARG A 316 -13.98 2.17 19.16
N ILE A 317 -13.61 1.69 17.98
CA ILE A 317 -14.52 1.23 16.92
C ILE A 317 -14.30 -0.25 16.58
N LEU A 318 -13.56 -0.96 17.44
CA LEU A 318 -13.22 -2.39 17.30
C LEU A 318 -12.51 -2.74 15.98
N LEU A 319 -11.78 -1.79 15.40
CA LEU A 319 -10.94 -2.05 14.23
C LEU A 319 -9.68 -2.81 14.66
N GLN A 320 -9.56 -4.08 14.26
CA GLN A 320 -8.52 -5.03 14.68
C GLN A 320 -8.46 -5.35 16.19
N PHE A 321 -9.43 -4.89 16.98
CA PHE A 321 -9.50 -5.15 18.41
C PHE A 321 -10.85 -5.78 18.74
N ALA A 322 -10.83 -6.94 19.41
CA ALA A 322 -12.05 -7.50 20.01
C ALA A 322 -12.53 -6.69 21.22
N ARG A 323 -11.61 -6.01 21.89
CA ARG A 323 -11.85 -5.18 23.07
C ARG A 323 -10.72 -4.15 23.25
N PRO A 324 -10.93 -3.08 24.03
CA PRO A 324 -9.85 -2.23 24.51
C PRO A 324 -8.79 -3.02 25.31
N ALA A 325 -7.57 -2.49 25.37
CA ALA A 325 -6.46 -3.15 26.05
C ALA A 325 -6.66 -3.07 27.57
N ALA A 326 -6.86 -4.22 28.23
CA ALA A 326 -7.11 -4.29 29.66
C ALA A 326 -5.86 -3.92 30.48
N ALA A 327 -6.02 -3.74 31.79
CA ALA A 327 -4.89 -3.52 32.69
C ALA A 327 -3.90 -4.67 32.59
N ARG A 328 -2.60 -4.36 32.46
CA ARG A 328 -1.52 -5.37 32.37
C ARG A 328 -1.70 -6.39 31.25
N ASP A 329 -2.36 -5.99 30.16
CA ASP A 329 -2.67 -6.85 29.03
C ASP A 329 -1.77 -6.60 27.83
N THR A 330 -1.57 -7.63 27.00
CA THR A 330 -0.90 -7.54 25.70
C THR A 330 -1.89 -7.81 24.58
N VAL A 331 -2.00 -6.86 23.66
CA VAL A 331 -2.80 -6.98 22.45
C VAL A 331 -1.88 -7.02 21.23
N ALA A 332 -2.30 -7.71 20.18
CA ALA A 332 -1.56 -7.76 18.92
C ALA A 332 -2.32 -6.99 17.83
N VAL A 333 -1.57 -6.27 17.00
CA VAL A 333 -2.10 -5.55 15.83
C VAL A 333 -1.43 -6.13 14.61
N THR A 334 -2.23 -6.55 13.63
CA THR A 334 -1.72 -6.92 12.31
C THR A 334 -1.31 -5.67 11.58
N VAL A 335 -0.05 -5.64 11.15
CA VAL A 335 0.47 -4.56 10.34
C VAL A 335 -0.11 -4.72 8.93
N THR A 336 -1.17 -3.99 8.63
CA THR A 336 -1.74 -3.93 7.27
C THR A 336 -0.80 -3.12 6.41
N GLY A 337 -0.05 -3.80 5.56
CA GLY A 337 1.17 -3.27 4.96
C GLY A 337 1.71 -4.27 3.94
N PRO A 338 2.90 -4.01 3.37
CA PRO A 338 3.48 -4.86 2.33
C PRO A 338 4.11 -6.09 3.01
N GLY A 339 3.31 -6.85 3.77
CA GLY A 339 3.74 -7.67 4.90
C GLY A 339 4.92 -8.59 4.59
N SER A 340 4.90 -9.24 3.44
CA SER A 340 5.97 -10.15 2.98
C SER A 340 7.25 -9.47 2.46
N VAL A 341 7.24 -8.15 2.25
CA VAL A 341 8.41 -7.34 1.81
C VAL A 341 8.78 -6.23 2.78
N ALA A 342 8.04 -6.02 3.88
CA ALA A 342 8.37 -5.07 4.94
C ALA A 342 9.22 -5.71 6.04
N ALA A 343 10.34 -5.07 6.42
CA ALA A 343 11.14 -5.47 7.58
C ALA A 343 10.62 -4.84 8.89
N SER A 344 10.35 -3.54 8.85
CA SER A 344 9.84 -2.77 9.97
C SER A 344 8.77 -1.79 9.55
N VAL A 345 7.97 -1.37 10.51
CA VAL A 345 6.90 -0.38 10.33
C VAL A 345 7.16 0.83 11.22
N ALA A 346 6.97 2.02 10.65
CA ALA A 346 6.88 3.26 11.41
C ALA A 346 5.42 3.49 11.82
N LEU A 347 5.15 3.54 13.12
CA LEU A 347 3.81 3.69 13.68
C LEU A 347 3.70 4.98 14.49
N THR A 348 2.54 5.62 14.45
CA THR A 348 2.09 6.50 15.53
C THR A 348 1.09 5.71 16.38
N VAL A 349 1.41 5.51 17.65
CA VAL A 349 0.52 4.86 18.62
C VAL A 349 -0.01 5.91 19.58
N THR A 350 -1.33 5.94 19.76
CA THR A 350 -2.02 6.89 20.64
C THR A 350 -2.76 6.16 21.74
N VAL A 351 -2.51 6.52 22.99
CA VAL A 351 -3.33 6.14 24.14
C VAL A 351 -4.41 7.21 24.32
N VAL A 352 -5.67 6.79 24.36
CA VAL A 352 -6.83 7.67 24.42
C VAL A 352 -7.55 7.53 25.77
N ALA A 353 -7.79 8.68 26.41
CA ALA A 353 -8.52 8.85 27.66
C ALA A 353 -8.19 7.79 28.73
N PRO A 354 -6.89 7.56 29.05
CA PRO A 354 -6.51 6.56 30.04
C PRO A 354 -7.07 6.93 31.41
N GLN A 355 -7.52 5.96 32.19
CA GLN A 355 -8.08 6.22 33.54
C GLN A 355 -7.03 6.12 34.65
N ALA A 356 -5.92 5.44 34.39
CA ALA A 356 -4.74 5.39 35.25
C ALA A 356 -3.49 5.83 34.47
N SER A 357 -2.50 6.37 35.17
CA SER A 357 -1.18 6.59 34.61
C SER A 357 -0.47 5.26 34.34
N GLY A 358 0.41 5.24 33.34
CA GLY A 358 1.16 4.04 32.97
C GLY A 358 2.02 4.26 31.74
N TYR A 359 2.37 3.16 31.08
CA TYR A 359 3.19 3.17 29.88
C TYR A 359 2.67 2.17 28.84
N LEU A 360 3.07 2.39 27.60
CA LEU A 360 2.87 1.47 26.50
C LEU A 360 4.24 0.97 26.03
N THR A 361 4.36 -0.33 25.76
CA THR A 361 5.52 -0.92 25.08
C THR A 361 5.05 -1.52 23.76
N VAL A 362 5.79 -1.26 22.68
CA VAL A 362 5.53 -1.79 21.33
C VAL A 362 6.75 -2.59 20.86
N TRP A 363 6.55 -3.83 20.39
CA TRP A 363 7.63 -4.72 19.96
C TRP A 363 7.13 -5.75 18.92
N PRO A 364 8.01 -6.45 18.17
CA PRO A 364 7.59 -7.49 17.25
C PRO A 364 6.99 -8.69 17.99
N SER A 365 5.88 -9.22 17.49
CA SER A 365 5.37 -10.54 17.90
C SER A 365 6.41 -11.63 17.66
N GLY A 366 6.32 -12.72 18.43
CA GLY A 366 7.28 -13.83 18.37
C GLY A 366 8.58 -13.57 19.14
N THR A 367 8.73 -12.40 19.77
CA THR A 367 9.86 -12.09 20.68
C THR A 367 9.37 -11.73 22.08
N SER A 368 10.25 -11.82 23.08
CA SER A 368 9.96 -11.40 24.44
C SER A 368 9.76 -9.88 24.55
N ARG A 369 8.79 -9.46 25.36
CA ARG A 369 8.53 -8.03 25.62
C ARG A 369 9.78 -7.34 26.19
N PRO A 370 10.25 -6.24 25.59
CA PRO A 370 11.37 -5.47 26.13
C PRO A 370 10.96 -4.69 27.40
N ALA A 371 11.94 -4.33 28.23
CA ALA A 371 11.72 -3.48 29.40
C ALA A 371 11.56 -1.98 29.05
N ALA A 372 11.77 -1.62 27.78
CA ALA A 372 11.64 -0.26 27.28
C ALA A 372 10.17 0.17 27.18
N SER A 373 9.87 1.41 27.55
CA SER A 373 8.58 2.04 27.26
C SER A 373 8.64 2.77 25.93
N THR A 374 7.67 2.55 25.05
CA THR A 374 7.50 3.34 23.83
C THR A 374 6.95 4.72 24.15
N LEU A 375 5.99 4.80 25.08
CA LEU A 375 5.48 6.08 25.59
C LEU A 375 4.99 5.93 27.03
N ASN A 376 4.95 7.05 27.73
CA ASN A 376 4.44 7.16 29.10
C ASN A 376 3.22 8.10 29.11
N PHE A 377 2.18 7.75 29.86
CA PHE A 377 0.91 8.48 29.87
C PHE A 377 0.39 8.71 31.28
N ARG A 378 -0.42 9.76 31.44
CA ARG A 378 -1.10 10.12 32.70
C ARG A 378 -2.60 9.99 32.52
N ALA A 379 -3.31 9.67 33.61
CA ALA A 379 -4.77 9.63 33.63
C ALA A 379 -5.39 10.91 33.03
N GLY A 380 -6.45 10.75 32.24
CA GLY A 380 -7.21 11.81 31.58
C GLY A 380 -6.54 12.45 30.36
N ARG A 381 -5.35 12.01 29.94
CA ARG A 381 -4.59 12.66 28.87
C ARG A 381 -4.32 11.76 27.68
N ASN A 382 -4.80 12.19 26.50
CA ASN A 382 -4.40 11.59 25.23
C ASN A 382 -2.93 11.90 24.96
N ILE A 383 -2.17 10.89 24.54
CA ILE A 383 -0.77 11.06 24.17
C ILE A 383 -0.40 10.08 23.08
N ALA A 384 0.46 10.53 22.18
CA ALA A 384 0.96 9.73 21.07
C ALA A 384 2.49 9.65 21.10
N ALA A 385 3.02 8.56 20.55
CA ALA A 385 4.44 8.44 20.23
C ALA A 385 4.62 7.79 18.87
N THR A 386 5.70 8.17 18.19
CA THR A 386 6.15 7.50 16.97
C THR A 386 7.20 6.47 17.33
N VAL A 387 7.08 5.27 16.77
CA VAL A 387 8.01 4.16 16.96
C VAL A 387 8.30 3.50 15.62
N VAL A 388 9.55 3.14 15.36
CA VAL A 388 9.90 2.22 14.27
C VAL A 388 10.21 0.88 14.91
N VAL A 389 9.48 -0.16 14.51
CA VAL A 389 9.54 -1.48 15.15
C VAL A 389 9.59 -2.58 14.08
N PRO A 390 10.40 -3.64 14.26
CA PRO A 390 10.34 -4.81 13.38
C PRO A 390 8.93 -5.41 13.34
N ILE A 391 8.56 -6.01 12.22
CA ILE A 391 7.30 -6.76 12.11
C ILE A 391 7.59 -8.21 12.46
N GLY A 392 6.79 -8.81 13.34
CA GLY A 392 6.94 -10.22 13.71
C GLY A 392 6.74 -11.18 12.52
N PRO A 393 7.16 -12.44 12.67
CA PRO A 393 7.05 -13.45 11.61
C PRO A 393 5.59 -13.75 11.21
N ASP A 394 4.64 -13.46 12.09
CA ASP A 394 3.19 -13.59 11.86
C ASP A 394 2.53 -12.31 11.31
N GLY A 395 3.32 -11.29 10.93
CA GLY A 395 2.77 -10.03 10.40
C GLY A 395 2.33 -9.02 11.45
N LYS A 396 2.59 -9.26 12.73
CA LYS A 396 2.04 -8.45 13.82
C LYS A 396 3.10 -7.64 14.57
N VAL A 397 2.59 -6.68 15.33
CA VAL A 397 3.29 -6.03 16.43
C VAL A 397 2.47 -6.22 17.70
N GLN A 398 3.14 -6.32 18.84
CA GLN A 398 2.52 -6.44 20.15
C GLN A 398 2.56 -5.11 20.89
N LEU A 399 1.49 -4.80 21.61
CA LEU A 399 1.32 -3.59 22.42
C LEU A 399 0.93 -4.01 23.84
N PHE A 400 1.70 -3.58 24.83
CA PHE A 400 1.43 -3.88 26.25
C PHE A 400 0.95 -2.65 26.99
N ASN A 401 -0.22 -2.76 27.62
CA ASN A 401 -0.72 -1.75 28.55
C ASN A 401 -0.12 -1.96 29.95
N GLY A 402 0.88 -1.15 30.29
CA GLY A 402 1.55 -1.15 31.58
C GLY A 402 0.82 -0.39 32.69
N SER A 403 -0.44 0.01 32.51
CA SER A 403 -1.24 0.66 33.55
C SER A 403 -2.12 -0.32 34.33
N ASN A 404 -2.72 0.17 35.40
CA ASN A 404 -3.71 -0.56 36.21
C ASN A 404 -5.16 -0.33 35.75
N SER A 405 -5.37 0.26 34.56
CA SER A 405 -6.70 0.48 33.98
C SER A 405 -6.76 0.03 32.54
N THR A 406 -7.96 -0.23 32.04
CA THR A 406 -8.19 -0.39 30.60
C THR A 406 -7.89 0.90 29.85
N VAL A 407 -7.28 0.80 28.67
CA VAL A 407 -6.99 1.95 27.79
C VAL A 407 -7.48 1.70 26.37
N HIS A 408 -7.88 2.78 25.70
CA HIS A 408 -8.11 2.76 24.27
C HIS A 408 -6.81 3.05 23.53
N LEU A 409 -6.52 2.22 22.53
CA LEU A 409 -5.40 2.37 21.61
C LEU A 409 -5.90 2.73 20.21
N VAL A 410 -5.18 3.65 19.57
CA VAL A 410 -5.26 3.98 18.15
C VAL A 410 -3.88 3.80 17.55
N VAL A 411 -3.79 3.10 16.42
CA VAL A 411 -2.53 2.81 15.73
C VAL A 411 -2.64 3.26 14.28
N ASP A 412 -1.81 4.21 13.90
CA ASP A 412 -1.69 4.73 12.54
C ASP A 412 -0.30 4.39 11.97
N THR A 413 -0.21 4.00 10.70
CA THR A 413 1.05 3.70 9.99
C THR A 413 1.59 4.92 9.26
N ASN A 414 2.88 5.19 9.39
CA ASN A 414 3.59 6.30 8.77
C ASN A 414 4.59 5.87 7.68
N GLY A 415 4.80 4.56 7.50
CA GLY A 415 5.75 4.04 6.51
C GLY A 415 6.30 2.66 6.84
N TYR A 416 7.07 2.11 5.90
CA TYR A 416 7.64 0.76 5.96
C TYR A 416 9.08 0.75 5.46
N THR A 417 9.95 -0.04 6.08
CA THR A 417 11.26 -0.37 5.53
C THR A 417 11.19 -1.66 4.72
N LEU A 418 11.96 -1.76 3.63
CA LEU A 418 12.03 -3.00 2.85
C LEU A 418 12.86 -4.08 3.56
N ALA A 419 12.37 -5.31 3.57
CA ALA A 419 13.07 -6.48 4.11
C ALA A 419 14.19 -7.00 3.20
N ARG A 420 14.05 -6.79 1.89
CA ARG A 420 14.98 -7.22 0.86
C ARG A 420 15.00 -6.24 -0.29
N ALA A 421 16.05 -6.31 -1.11
CA ALA A 421 16.06 -5.55 -2.36
C ALA A 421 14.96 -6.09 -3.31
N THR A 422 14.34 -5.18 -4.06
CA THR A 422 13.44 -5.52 -5.16
C THR A 422 14.18 -5.30 -6.47
N PRO A 423 14.00 -6.18 -7.47
CA PRO A 423 14.63 -6.01 -8.78
C PRO A 423 14.22 -4.68 -9.43
N SER A 424 15.16 -4.08 -10.18
CA SER A 424 14.94 -2.79 -10.84
C SER A 424 14.04 -2.89 -12.06
N ASN A 425 13.98 -4.06 -12.69
CA ASN A 425 13.12 -4.39 -13.81
C ASN A 425 11.71 -4.77 -13.33
N GLY A 426 10.74 -4.73 -14.24
CA GLY A 426 9.38 -5.21 -13.95
C GLY A 426 8.71 -4.40 -12.84
N ARG A 427 8.93 -3.08 -12.79
CA ARG A 427 8.30 -2.20 -11.79
C ARG A 427 6.85 -1.94 -12.16
N VAL A 428 5.96 -2.05 -11.18
CA VAL A 428 4.53 -1.77 -11.39
C VAL A 428 4.20 -0.34 -11.03
N TRP A 429 3.43 0.31 -11.89
CA TRP A 429 2.86 1.63 -11.70
C TRP A 429 1.34 1.50 -11.69
N ALA A 430 0.68 2.23 -10.80
CA ALA A 430 -0.76 2.24 -10.63
C ALA A 430 -1.31 3.67 -10.57
N TRP A 431 -2.48 3.89 -11.16
CA TRP A 431 -3.24 5.14 -11.08
C TRP A 431 -4.75 4.85 -11.10
N GLY A 432 -5.57 5.86 -10.85
CA GLY A 432 -7.02 5.75 -10.69
C GLY A 432 -7.44 5.79 -9.23
N ALA A 433 -8.52 5.10 -8.89
CA ALA A 433 -9.12 5.13 -7.56
C ALA A 433 -8.31 4.29 -6.55
N GLY A 434 -8.11 4.84 -5.35
CA GLY A 434 -7.34 4.20 -4.29
C GLY A 434 -8.17 3.43 -3.27
N PHE A 435 -9.50 3.50 -3.34
CA PHE A 435 -10.35 2.84 -2.34
C PHE A 435 -10.04 1.34 -2.24
N ASN A 436 -10.21 0.78 -1.04
CA ASN A 436 -9.84 -0.60 -0.70
C ASN A 436 -8.37 -0.95 -0.97
N GLY A 437 -7.49 0.02 -1.25
CA GLY A 437 -6.07 -0.24 -1.48
C GLY A 437 -5.71 -0.73 -2.88
N LEU A 438 -6.63 -0.62 -3.85
CA LEU A 438 -6.49 -1.09 -5.24
C LEU A 438 -5.21 -0.63 -5.96
N LEU A 439 -4.59 0.46 -5.54
CA LEU A 439 -3.36 0.95 -6.17
C LEU A 439 -2.07 0.30 -5.64
N GLY A 440 -2.11 -0.49 -4.57
CA GLY A 440 -0.92 -1.20 -4.06
C GLY A 440 0.24 -0.28 -3.60
N ASN A 441 0.00 1.02 -3.41
CA ASN A 441 1.03 2.03 -3.17
C ASN A 441 1.14 2.48 -1.69
N GLY A 442 0.54 1.72 -0.77
CA GLY A 442 0.46 2.01 0.67
C GLY A 442 -0.61 3.04 1.04
N SER A 443 -1.42 3.49 0.09
CA SER A 443 -2.46 4.50 0.31
C SER A 443 -3.82 4.01 -0.20
N THR A 444 -4.89 4.58 0.36
CA THR A 444 -6.24 4.44 -0.20
C THR A 444 -6.69 5.70 -0.96
N ALA A 445 -5.76 6.61 -1.24
CA ALA A 445 -6.04 7.86 -1.94
C ALA A 445 -5.92 7.65 -3.45
N ASP A 446 -6.84 8.28 -4.19
CA ASP A 446 -6.84 8.28 -5.65
C ASP A 446 -5.56 8.93 -6.21
N LYS A 447 -5.14 8.46 -7.38
CA LYS A 447 -3.96 8.94 -8.10
C LYS A 447 -4.34 9.26 -9.54
N LEU A 448 -4.31 10.53 -9.92
CA LEU A 448 -4.60 10.95 -11.30
C LEU A 448 -3.43 10.75 -12.26
N VAL A 449 -2.25 10.39 -11.75
CA VAL A 449 -1.05 10.07 -12.51
C VAL A 449 -0.42 8.78 -11.98
N PRO A 450 0.31 8.02 -12.81
CA PRO A 450 1.01 6.81 -12.37
C PRO A 450 1.89 7.05 -11.14
N GLY A 451 1.65 6.26 -10.10
CA GLY A 451 2.50 6.15 -8.92
C GLY A 451 3.05 4.74 -8.78
N PRO A 452 4.26 4.56 -8.23
CA PRO A 452 4.84 3.23 -8.09
C PRO A 452 4.06 2.38 -7.08
N VAL A 453 3.90 1.10 -7.39
CA VAL A 453 3.48 0.07 -6.44
C VAL A 453 4.70 -0.30 -5.59
N PHE A 454 4.52 -0.35 -4.28
CA PHE A 454 5.64 -0.50 -3.36
C PHE A 454 6.05 -1.96 -3.20
N GLY A 455 7.37 -2.20 -3.10
CA GLY A 455 7.91 -3.50 -2.70
C GLY A 455 7.76 -4.61 -3.74
N LEU A 456 7.40 -4.28 -4.97
CA LEU A 456 7.21 -5.23 -6.07
C LEU A 456 8.17 -4.89 -7.23
N GLY A 457 8.82 -5.92 -7.77
CA GLY A 457 9.75 -5.84 -8.89
C GLY A 457 9.90 -7.22 -9.55
N ASP A 458 10.54 -7.25 -10.71
CA ASP A 458 10.59 -8.43 -11.59
C ASP A 458 9.20 -8.96 -11.94
N VAL A 459 8.21 -8.06 -12.08
CA VAL A 459 6.87 -8.42 -12.53
C VAL A 459 6.86 -8.67 -14.03
N THR A 460 6.30 -9.81 -14.42
CA THR A 460 6.19 -10.27 -15.82
C THR A 460 4.76 -10.12 -16.35
N ALA A 461 3.76 -10.13 -15.46
CA ALA A 461 2.37 -9.84 -15.79
C ALA A 461 1.64 -9.14 -14.62
N VAL A 462 0.70 -8.27 -14.96
CA VAL A 462 -0.25 -7.66 -14.01
C VAL A 462 -1.64 -7.78 -14.61
N THR A 463 -2.64 -8.07 -13.78
CA THR A 463 -4.04 -8.17 -14.17
C THR A 463 -4.89 -7.59 -13.05
N ALA A 464 -5.88 -6.78 -13.41
CA ALA A 464 -6.84 -6.25 -12.46
C ALA A 464 -8.16 -7.01 -12.63
N GLY A 465 -8.62 -7.61 -11.54
CA GLY A 465 -10.00 -8.02 -11.39
C GLY A 465 -10.90 -6.83 -11.11
N PHE A 466 -12.16 -7.08 -10.71
CA PHE A 466 -13.09 -5.99 -10.42
C PHE A 466 -12.76 -5.30 -9.08
N THR A 467 -12.43 -6.10 -8.07
CA THR A 467 -12.15 -5.60 -6.71
C THR A 467 -10.72 -5.84 -6.26
N THR A 468 -9.94 -6.66 -6.97
CA THR A 468 -8.61 -7.11 -6.56
C THR A 468 -7.66 -7.12 -7.73
N VAL A 469 -6.36 -6.99 -7.46
CA VAL A 469 -5.32 -6.95 -8.47
C VAL A 469 -4.34 -8.09 -8.23
N TYR A 470 -3.82 -8.68 -9.29
CA TYR A 470 -2.79 -9.72 -9.24
C TYR A 470 -1.58 -9.36 -10.08
N ALA A 471 -0.41 -9.73 -9.60
CA ALA A 471 0.86 -9.63 -10.32
C ALA A 471 1.61 -10.96 -10.26
N LEU A 472 2.19 -11.35 -11.40
CA LEU A 472 3.09 -12.48 -11.53
C LEU A 472 4.53 -11.98 -11.59
N ARG A 473 5.42 -12.56 -10.78
CA ARG A 473 6.85 -12.29 -10.81
C ARG A 473 7.60 -13.32 -11.64
N GLY A 474 8.80 -12.97 -12.10
CA GLY A 474 9.68 -13.85 -12.87
C GLY A 474 10.16 -15.09 -12.12
N ASP A 475 10.07 -15.10 -10.78
CA ASP A 475 10.29 -16.27 -9.93
C ASP A 475 9.07 -17.21 -9.83
N GLY A 476 8.00 -16.95 -10.60
CA GLY A 476 6.80 -17.76 -10.63
C GLY A 476 5.88 -17.58 -9.41
N THR A 477 6.10 -16.55 -8.58
CA THR A 477 5.23 -16.21 -7.45
C THR A 477 4.11 -15.25 -7.83
N VAL A 478 2.93 -15.42 -7.22
CA VAL A 478 1.75 -14.56 -7.44
C VAL A 478 1.56 -13.63 -6.24
N TRP A 479 1.31 -12.37 -6.53
CA TRP A 479 1.10 -11.30 -5.56
C TRP A 479 -0.25 -10.65 -5.79
N THR A 480 -0.90 -10.19 -4.73
CA THR A 480 -2.21 -9.54 -4.79
C THR A 480 -2.31 -8.38 -3.82
N TRP A 481 -3.17 -7.41 -4.12
CA TRP A 481 -3.57 -6.34 -3.22
C TRP A 481 -5.02 -5.92 -3.48
N GLY A 482 -5.49 -4.91 -2.74
CA GLY A 482 -6.93 -4.70 -2.58
C GLY A 482 -7.46 -5.62 -1.48
N PRO A 483 -8.67 -6.19 -1.60
CA PRO A 483 -9.20 -7.25 -0.74
C PRO A 483 -8.31 -8.51 -0.62
N ALA A 484 -7.22 -8.61 -1.40
CA ALA A 484 -6.18 -9.64 -1.31
C ALA A 484 -6.71 -11.08 -1.32
N VAL A 485 -7.70 -11.33 -2.19
CA VAL A 485 -8.38 -12.62 -2.32
C VAL A 485 -7.35 -13.71 -2.64
N GLY A 486 -7.40 -14.83 -1.90
CA GLY A 486 -6.45 -15.95 -2.05
C GLY A 486 -5.34 -16.01 -1.00
N THR A 487 -5.15 -14.96 -0.20
CA THR A 487 -4.10 -14.91 0.85
C THR A 487 -4.56 -15.45 2.20
N GLY A 488 -5.85 -15.67 2.39
CA GLY A 488 -6.47 -15.90 3.71
C GLY A 488 -6.60 -14.64 4.58
N ILE A 489 -6.18 -13.47 4.07
CA ILE A 489 -6.37 -12.17 4.73
C ILE A 489 -7.79 -11.68 4.43
N THR A 490 -8.55 -11.30 5.46
CA THR A 490 -9.94 -10.83 5.32
C THR A 490 -10.08 -9.31 5.27
N ALA A 491 -8.97 -8.59 5.38
CA ALA A 491 -8.93 -7.14 5.35
C ALA A 491 -8.26 -6.64 4.06
N ASP A 492 -8.75 -5.51 3.54
CA ASP A 492 -8.13 -4.83 2.42
C ASP A 492 -6.67 -4.47 2.70
N THR A 493 -5.83 -4.68 1.71
CA THR A 493 -4.40 -4.39 1.70
C THR A 493 -4.12 -3.30 0.67
N SER A 494 -3.42 -2.25 1.07
CA SER A 494 -3.03 -1.16 0.16
C SER A 494 -1.68 -1.40 -0.49
N VAL A 495 -1.18 -2.63 -0.47
CA VAL A 495 0.20 -2.99 -0.81
C VAL A 495 0.27 -4.48 -1.15
N PRO A 496 1.18 -4.91 -2.04
CA PRO A 496 1.24 -6.28 -2.50
C PRO A 496 1.53 -7.29 -1.38
N GLU A 497 0.80 -8.41 -1.41
CA GLU A 497 0.99 -9.59 -0.58
C GLU A 497 1.08 -10.84 -1.44
N GLN A 498 1.95 -11.77 -1.07
CA GLN A 498 2.10 -13.03 -1.80
C GLN A 498 0.89 -13.95 -1.56
N VAL A 499 0.34 -14.53 -2.63
CA VAL A 499 -0.64 -15.62 -2.56
C VAL A 499 0.10 -16.91 -2.17
N PRO A 500 -0.18 -17.50 -0.99
CA PRO A 500 0.53 -18.68 -0.50
C PRO A 500 0.19 -19.93 -1.31
N GLY A 501 1.13 -20.89 -1.35
CA GLY A 501 0.93 -22.19 -2.00
C GLY A 501 1.05 -22.19 -3.53
N LEU A 502 1.27 -21.02 -4.16
CA LEU A 502 1.52 -20.90 -5.60
C LEU A 502 3.01 -20.69 -5.89
N SER A 503 3.55 -21.49 -6.80
CA SER A 503 4.92 -21.45 -7.29
C SER A 503 4.98 -22.05 -8.70
N GLY A 504 5.96 -21.65 -9.50
CA GLY A 504 6.06 -22.09 -10.90
C GLY A 504 4.84 -21.68 -11.72
N ILE A 505 4.37 -20.44 -11.55
CA ILE A 505 3.21 -19.91 -12.26
C ILE A 505 3.67 -19.23 -13.55
N ALA A 506 3.03 -19.56 -14.67
CA ALA A 506 3.32 -19.04 -16.00
C ALA A 506 2.35 -17.93 -16.44
N ALA A 507 1.10 -17.96 -15.95
CA ALA A 507 0.08 -16.96 -16.29
C ALA A 507 -0.91 -16.74 -15.14
N VAL A 508 -1.51 -15.54 -15.10
CA VAL A 508 -2.53 -15.15 -14.11
C VAL A 508 -3.68 -14.39 -14.77
N ALA A 509 -4.89 -14.50 -14.22
CA ALA A 509 -6.05 -13.68 -14.58
C ALA A 509 -6.87 -13.31 -13.34
N GLY A 510 -7.39 -12.08 -13.29
CA GLY A 510 -8.32 -11.61 -12.26
C GLY A 510 -9.75 -11.51 -12.78
N GLY A 511 -10.70 -12.11 -12.07
CA GLY A 511 -12.14 -11.97 -12.32
C GLY A 511 -12.79 -10.95 -11.38
N PHE A 512 -14.11 -11.07 -11.14
CA PHE A 512 -14.83 -10.14 -10.26
C PHE A 512 -14.28 -10.14 -8.82
N ASP A 513 -14.39 -11.28 -8.15
CA ASP A 513 -13.82 -11.60 -6.83
C ASP A 513 -13.10 -12.96 -6.88
N THR A 514 -12.42 -13.23 -8.00
CA THR A 514 -11.72 -14.50 -8.26
C THR A 514 -10.34 -14.26 -8.82
N GLY A 515 -9.43 -15.19 -8.54
CA GLY A 515 -8.11 -15.25 -9.16
C GLY A 515 -7.89 -16.61 -9.81
N TYR A 516 -7.18 -16.59 -10.93
CA TYR A 516 -6.78 -17.78 -11.67
C TYR A 516 -5.29 -17.76 -11.93
N ALA A 517 -4.65 -18.93 -11.88
CA ALA A 517 -3.25 -19.10 -12.20
C ALA A 517 -3.01 -20.38 -13.00
N VAL A 518 -2.15 -20.31 -14.01
CA VAL A 518 -1.66 -21.45 -14.79
C VAL A 518 -0.26 -21.78 -14.29
N ARG A 519 -0.04 -23.01 -13.85
CA ARG A 519 1.29 -23.53 -13.53
C ARG A 519 2.05 -23.90 -14.80
N GLU A 520 3.38 -23.91 -14.72
CA GLU A 520 4.26 -24.37 -15.79
C GLU A 520 3.99 -25.81 -16.24
N ASP A 521 3.39 -26.63 -15.37
CA ASP A 521 2.92 -28.00 -15.70
C ASP A 521 1.60 -28.04 -16.49
N GLY A 522 1.04 -26.88 -16.85
CA GLY A 522 -0.20 -26.76 -17.61
C GLY A 522 -1.48 -26.96 -16.78
N THR A 523 -1.39 -27.05 -15.45
CA THR A 523 -2.57 -27.11 -14.56
C THR A 523 -3.09 -25.73 -14.21
N VAL A 524 -4.41 -25.62 -13.97
CA VAL A 524 -5.07 -24.36 -13.58
C VAL A 524 -5.52 -24.42 -12.13
N TRP A 525 -5.29 -23.32 -11.42
CA TRP A 525 -5.71 -23.09 -10.05
C TRP A 525 -6.61 -21.86 -9.98
N ALA A 526 -7.65 -21.93 -9.16
CA ALA A 526 -8.62 -20.87 -8.96
C ALA A 526 -8.88 -20.62 -7.46
N TRP A 527 -9.27 -19.41 -7.09
CA TRP A 527 -9.69 -19.07 -5.73
C TRP A 527 -10.63 -17.86 -5.73
N GLY A 528 -11.26 -17.59 -4.60
CA GLY A 528 -12.24 -16.53 -4.40
C GLY A 528 -13.69 -17.04 -4.43
N ALA A 529 -14.59 -16.25 -4.98
CA ALA A 529 -16.01 -16.59 -5.07
C ALA A 529 -16.26 -17.81 -5.97
N GLY A 530 -17.19 -18.68 -5.58
CA GLY A 530 -17.50 -19.94 -6.28
C GLY A 530 -18.97 -20.14 -6.65
N SER A 531 -19.87 -19.21 -6.31
CA SER A 531 -21.33 -19.40 -6.38
C SER A 531 -21.91 -19.81 -7.75
N ALA A 532 -21.26 -19.47 -8.86
CA ALA A 532 -21.66 -19.86 -10.23
C ALA A 532 -20.85 -21.06 -10.77
N GLY A 533 -20.01 -21.68 -9.94
CA GLY A 533 -19.09 -22.73 -10.35
C GLY A 533 -17.80 -22.22 -11.00
N GLN A 534 -17.51 -20.92 -10.91
CA GLN A 534 -16.37 -20.27 -11.55
C GLN A 534 -15.00 -20.71 -11.01
N LEU A 535 -14.94 -21.44 -9.90
CA LEU A 535 -13.70 -22.10 -9.46
C LEU A 535 -13.39 -23.38 -10.26
N GLY A 536 -14.34 -23.92 -11.01
CA GLY A 536 -14.10 -25.03 -11.95
C GLY A 536 -13.74 -26.36 -11.28
N ASN A 537 -13.94 -26.49 -9.97
CA ASN A 537 -13.55 -27.67 -9.17
C ASN A 537 -14.69 -28.69 -8.99
N GLY A 538 -15.83 -28.49 -9.66
CA GLY A 538 -17.02 -29.33 -9.54
C GLY A 538 -17.99 -28.92 -8.42
N GLY A 539 -17.67 -27.88 -7.65
CA GLY A 539 -18.55 -27.32 -6.61
C GLY A 539 -18.86 -25.84 -6.83
N THR A 540 -19.65 -25.27 -5.92
CA THR A 540 -20.06 -23.85 -5.92
C THR A 540 -19.65 -23.10 -4.65
N ALA A 541 -18.86 -23.74 -3.79
CA ALA A 541 -18.35 -23.12 -2.57
C ALA A 541 -17.21 -22.14 -2.88
N ASP A 542 -17.18 -21.02 -2.16
CA ASP A 542 -16.05 -20.09 -2.17
C ASP A 542 -14.79 -20.76 -1.62
N SER A 543 -13.62 -20.29 -2.06
CA SER A 543 -12.33 -20.74 -1.51
C SER A 543 -11.41 -19.56 -1.23
N ALA A 544 -10.99 -19.41 0.03
CA ALA A 544 -10.04 -18.38 0.43
C ALA A 544 -8.59 -18.69 0.02
N VAL A 545 -8.34 -19.89 -0.51
CA VAL A 545 -7.02 -20.37 -0.95
C VAL A 545 -7.12 -21.02 -2.35
N PRO A 546 -6.01 -21.13 -3.10
CA PRO A 546 -5.99 -21.79 -4.41
C PRO A 546 -6.48 -23.24 -4.35
N VAL A 547 -7.44 -23.58 -5.23
CA VAL A 547 -7.93 -24.93 -5.51
C VAL A 547 -7.71 -25.27 -6.98
N ARG A 548 -7.49 -26.55 -7.27
CA ARG A 548 -7.24 -27.01 -8.65
C ARG A 548 -8.55 -27.07 -9.44
N VAL A 549 -8.51 -26.60 -10.69
CA VAL A 549 -9.60 -26.75 -11.67
C VAL A 549 -9.64 -28.20 -12.16
N SER A 550 -10.82 -28.79 -12.21
CA SER A 550 -11.03 -30.21 -12.50
C SER A 550 -10.82 -30.55 -13.98
N GLY A 551 -10.10 -31.62 -14.27
CA GLY A 551 -10.06 -32.26 -15.59
C GLY A 551 -9.36 -31.47 -16.71
N LEU A 552 -8.59 -30.43 -16.37
CA LEU A 552 -7.91 -29.57 -17.34
C LEU A 552 -6.38 -29.64 -17.20
N THR A 553 -5.70 -29.92 -18.30
CA THR A 553 -4.23 -30.00 -18.44
C THR A 553 -3.77 -29.31 -19.71
N ASP A 554 -2.46 -29.14 -19.88
CA ASP A 554 -1.84 -28.51 -21.07
C ASP A 554 -2.37 -27.10 -21.35
N VAL A 555 -2.76 -26.37 -20.30
CA VAL A 555 -3.24 -24.99 -20.43
C VAL A 555 -2.05 -24.06 -20.59
N THR A 556 -2.14 -23.15 -21.56
CA THR A 556 -1.10 -22.16 -21.88
C THR A 556 -1.52 -20.73 -21.52
N ALA A 557 -2.82 -20.46 -21.46
CA ALA A 557 -3.35 -19.17 -21.04
C ALA A 557 -4.70 -19.31 -20.33
N VAL A 558 -5.00 -18.35 -19.46
CA VAL A 558 -6.28 -18.22 -18.76
C VAL A 558 -6.78 -16.79 -18.89
N ALA A 559 -8.10 -16.62 -19.01
CA ALA A 559 -8.77 -15.33 -19.00
C ALA A 559 -10.01 -15.40 -18.10
N ALA A 560 -10.31 -14.31 -17.41
CA ALA A 560 -11.53 -14.19 -16.63
C ALA A 560 -12.59 -13.41 -17.41
N GLY A 561 -13.84 -13.86 -17.33
CA GLY A 561 -15.01 -13.07 -17.68
C GLY A 561 -15.50 -12.26 -16.48
N GLY A 562 -16.07 -11.08 -16.73
CA GLY A 562 -16.46 -10.14 -15.68
C GLY A 562 -17.58 -10.63 -14.76
N VAL A 563 -18.48 -11.52 -15.22
CA VAL A 563 -19.52 -12.13 -14.38
C VAL A 563 -19.26 -13.62 -14.23
N ASN A 564 -18.43 -13.95 -13.23
CA ASN A 564 -18.27 -15.31 -12.71
C ASN A 564 -18.07 -16.37 -13.80
N THR A 565 -17.28 -16.05 -14.83
CA THR A 565 -16.97 -16.95 -15.94
C THR A 565 -15.46 -16.99 -16.09
N ALA A 566 -14.89 -18.12 -16.49
CA ALA A 566 -13.47 -18.26 -16.77
C ALA A 566 -13.26 -19.02 -18.07
N TYR A 567 -12.13 -18.74 -18.72
CA TYR A 567 -11.73 -19.33 -19.98
C TYR A 567 -10.29 -19.81 -19.89
N ALA A 568 -9.99 -20.93 -20.53
CA ALA A 568 -8.64 -21.46 -20.67
C ALA A 568 -8.35 -21.82 -22.13
N LEU A 569 -7.15 -21.48 -22.58
CA LEU A 569 -6.59 -21.91 -23.85
C LEU A 569 -5.64 -23.10 -23.59
N ARG A 570 -5.89 -24.22 -24.26
CA ARG A 570 -4.98 -25.36 -24.26
C ARG A 570 -3.94 -25.26 -25.37
N GLY A 571 -2.83 -25.95 -25.20
CA GLY A 571 -1.74 -26.02 -26.18
C GLY A 571 -2.15 -26.64 -27.53
N ASP A 572 -3.28 -27.35 -27.58
CA ASP A 572 -3.87 -27.88 -28.81
C ASP A 572 -4.77 -26.88 -29.56
N GLY A 573 -4.82 -25.62 -29.12
CA GLY A 573 -5.62 -24.56 -29.76
C GLY A 573 -7.10 -24.60 -29.40
N THR A 574 -7.53 -25.44 -28.46
CA THR A 574 -8.92 -25.49 -27.98
C THR A 574 -9.18 -24.53 -26.82
N VAL A 575 -10.39 -23.98 -26.76
CA VAL A 575 -10.85 -23.10 -25.67
C VAL A 575 -11.87 -23.82 -24.80
N TRP A 576 -11.69 -23.68 -23.49
CA TRP A 576 -12.58 -24.24 -22.47
C TRP A 576 -13.12 -23.11 -21.60
N ALA A 577 -14.36 -23.23 -21.16
CA ALA A 577 -15.06 -22.24 -20.34
C ALA A 577 -15.74 -22.90 -19.14
N TRP A 578 -15.92 -22.19 -18.03
CA TRP A 578 -16.74 -22.62 -16.90
C TRP A 578 -17.24 -21.41 -16.10
N GLY A 579 -18.16 -21.65 -15.16
CA GLY A 579 -18.89 -20.62 -14.44
C GLY A 579 -20.25 -20.31 -15.08
N SER A 580 -20.62 -19.03 -15.12
CA SER A 580 -21.92 -18.58 -15.61
C SER A 580 -22.11 -18.81 -17.11
N GLY A 581 -23.28 -19.31 -17.51
CA GLY A 581 -23.66 -19.59 -18.90
C GLY A 581 -24.96 -18.94 -19.36
N GLY A 582 -25.70 -18.26 -18.49
CA GLY A 582 -27.06 -17.76 -18.77
C GLY A 582 -27.20 -16.87 -20.01
N LEU A 583 -26.15 -16.17 -20.43
CA LEU A 583 -26.13 -15.32 -21.64
C LEU A 583 -25.33 -15.96 -22.79
N GLY A 584 -25.04 -17.25 -22.71
CA GLY A 584 -24.20 -17.97 -23.67
C GLY A 584 -22.70 -17.76 -23.47
N GLN A 585 -22.25 -17.25 -22.31
CA GLN A 585 -20.83 -16.95 -22.08
C GLN A 585 -19.92 -18.20 -22.19
N LEU A 586 -20.46 -19.40 -22.01
CA LEU A 586 -19.70 -20.65 -22.17
C LEU A 586 -19.49 -21.07 -23.64
N GLY A 587 -20.23 -20.48 -24.60
CA GLY A 587 -20.02 -20.71 -26.03
C GLY A 587 -20.21 -22.16 -26.50
N ASN A 588 -20.92 -22.98 -25.73
CA ASN A 588 -21.08 -24.42 -25.93
C ASN A 588 -22.48 -24.83 -26.42
N ALA A 589 -23.21 -23.89 -27.04
CA ALA A 589 -24.61 -24.02 -27.46
C ALA A 589 -25.63 -24.24 -26.32
N ARG A 590 -25.24 -24.02 -25.06
CA ARG A 590 -26.12 -24.12 -23.89
C ARG A 590 -26.13 -22.81 -23.10
N THR A 591 -27.11 -22.67 -22.22
CA THR A 591 -27.27 -21.52 -21.30
C THR A 591 -27.12 -21.90 -19.83
N ALA A 592 -26.86 -23.18 -19.53
CA ALA A 592 -26.63 -23.63 -18.17
C ALA A 592 -25.23 -23.22 -17.69
N ASP A 593 -25.14 -22.83 -16.43
CA ASP A 593 -23.87 -22.66 -15.73
C ASP A 593 -23.12 -24.01 -15.64
N SER A 594 -21.80 -23.97 -15.49
CA SER A 594 -20.99 -25.18 -15.35
C SER A 594 -19.92 -25.03 -14.28
N ALA A 595 -19.95 -25.90 -13.27
CA ALA A 595 -18.92 -25.96 -12.22
C ALA A 595 -17.64 -26.71 -12.63
N VAL A 596 -17.59 -27.20 -13.87
CA VAL A 596 -16.41 -27.84 -14.48
C VAL A 596 -16.15 -27.26 -15.87
N PRO A 597 -14.90 -27.29 -16.37
CA PRO A 597 -14.57 -26.87 -17.73
C PRO A 597 -15.42 -27.60 -18.79
N VAL A 598 -16.00 -26.82 -19.71
CA VAL A 598 -16.69 -27.29 -20.92
C VAL A 598 -16.03 -26.68 -22.15
N ARG A 599 -15.95 -27.44 -23.24
CA ARG A 599 -15.32 -26.97 -24.47
C ARG A 599 -16.21 -25.93 -25.18
N VAL A 600 -15.60 -24.84 -25.65
CA VAL A 600 -16.23 -23.85 -26.53
C VAL A 600 -16.37 -24.45 -27.93
N SER A 601 -17.55 -24.31 -28.54
CA SER A 601 -17.87 -24.97 -29.81
C SER A 601 -17.09 -24.39 -31.00
N GLY A 602 -16.59 -25.27 -31.88
CA GLY A 602 -16.10 -24.89 -33.21
C GLY A 602 -14.70 -24.28 -33.30
N LEU A 603 -14.05 -23.96 -32.18
CA LEU A 603 -12.70 -23.38 -32.16
C LEU A 603 -11.62 -24.47 -32.01
N THR A 604 -10.59 -24.41 -32.85
CA THR A 604 -9.53 -25.44 -32.92
C THR A 604 -8.10 -24.91 -33.09
N HIS A 605 -7.92 -23.65 -33.50
CA HIS A 605 -6.58 -23.07 -33.75
C HIS A 605 -6.42 -21.72 -33.04
N VAL A 606 -6.87 -21.64 -31.78
CA VAL A 606 -6.85 -20.38 -31.02
C VAL A 606 -5.45 -20.08 -30.50
N THR A 607 -5.05 -18.80 -30.61
CA THR A 607 -3.75 -18.28 -30.13
C THR A 607 -3.90 -17.31 -28.97
N ALA A 608 -5.08 -16.70 -28.79
CA ALA A 608 -5.38 -15.81 -27.67
C ALA A 608 -6.86 -15.89 -27.28
N VAL A 609 -7.14 -15.68 -26.00
CA VAL A 609 -8.49 -15.64 -25.42
C VAL A 609 -8.65 -14.42 -24.53
N ALA A 610 -9.83 -13.80 -24.54
CA ALA A 610 -10.20 -12.75 -23.59
C ALA A 610 -11.64 -12.91 -23.12
N GLY A 611 -11.90 -12.55 -21.86
CA GLY A 611 -13.24 -12.47 -21.32
C GLY A 611 -13.70 -11.01 -21.21
N GLY A 612 -14.84 -10.70 -21.81
CA GLY A 612 -15.59 -9.49 -21.46
C GLY A 612 -16.50 -9.74 -20.27
N TRP A 613 -17.39 -8.79 -19.98
CA TRP A 613 -18.29 -8.93 -18.84
C TRP A 613 -19.33 -10.03 -19.01
N PHE A 614 -19.90 -10.12 -20.22
CA PHE A 614 -20.95 -11.09 -20.58
C PHE A 614 -20.66 -11.85 -21.87
N ASN A 615 -19.42 -11.80 -22.37
CA ASN A 615 -19.01 -12.40 -23.63
C ASN A 615 -17.58 -12.94 -23.54
N GLY A 616 -17.29 -13.89 -24.42
CA GLY A 616 -15.94 -14.42 -24.62
C GLY A 616 -15.47 -14.10 -26.03
N TYR A 617 -14.16 -14.01 -26.18
CA TYR A 617 -13.51 -13.74 -27.45
C TYR A 617 -12.29 -14.62 -27.64
N ALA A 618 -11.99 -14.94 -28.89
CA ALA A 618 -10.81 -15.69 -29.28
C ALA A 618 -10.20 -15.13 -30.56
N VAL A 619 -8.88 -15.26 -30.69
CA VAL A 619 -8.15 -15.03 -31.93
C VAL A 619 -7.67 -16.38 -32.46
N GLU A 620 -7.99 -16.71 -33.71
CA GLU A 620 -7.44 -17.89 -34.37
C GLU A 620 -6.08 -17.57 -35.02
N SER A 621 -5.29 -18.60 -35.31
CA SER A 621 -3.94 -18.47 -35.89
C SER A 621 -3.92 -17.78 -37.26
N ASP A 622 -5.06 -17.71 -37.96
CA ASP A 622 -5.24 -16.95 -39.20
C ASP A 622 -5.43 -15.43 -38.97
N GLY A 623 -5.43 -15.00 -37.70
CA GLY A 623 -5.60 -13.61 -37.28
C GLY A 623 -7.05 -13.13 -37.31
N THR A 624 -8.03 -14.03 -37.43
CA THR A 624 -9.45 -13.70 -37.32
C THR A 624 -9.92 -13.70 -35.86
N VAL A 625 -10.96 -12.91 -35.58
CA VAL A 625 -11.53 -12.78 -34.23
C VAL A 625 -12.92 -13.40 -34.19
N TRP A 626 -13.17 -14.16 -33.14
CA TRP A 626 -14.45 -14.79 -32.84
C TRP A 626 -14.98 -14.31 -31.49
N ALA A 627 -16.29 -14.16 -31.37
CA ALA A 627 -16.96 -13.69 -30.16
C ALA A 627 -18.21 -14.55 -29.86
N TRP A 628 -18.58 -14.70 -28.60
CA TRP A 628 -19.82 -15.37 -28.17
C TRP A 628 -20.34 -14.77 -26.87
N GLY A 629 -21.57 -15.13 -26.49
CA GLY A 629 -22.27 -14.57 -25.33
C GLY A 629 -23.18 -13.40 -25.72
N SER A 630 -23.26 -12.38 -24.85
CA SER A 630 -24.15 -11.24 -25.08
C SER A 630 -23.65 -10.31 -26.20
N GLY A 631 -24.53 -10.00 -27.15
CA GLY A 631 -24.33 -9.02 -28.22
C GLY A 631 -24.90 -7.63 -27.93
N SER A 632 -25.36 -7.36 -26.71
CA SER A 632 -25.86 -6.02 -26.35
C SER A 632 -24.87 -4.91 -26.75
N SER A 633 -25.42 -3.80 -27.26
CA SER A 633 -24.65 -2.66 -27.81
C SER A 633 -23.71 -2.99 -28.98
N GLY A 634 -23.78 -4.18 -29.56
CA GLY A 634 -22.91 -4.62 -30.64
C GLY A 634 -21.61 -5.28 -30.18
N ALA A 635 -21.53 -5.73 -28.92
CA ALA A 635 -20.30 -6.26 -28.34
C ALA A 635 -19.71 -7.47 -29.09
N LEU A 636 -20.50 -8.21 -29.88
CA LEU A 636 -19.97 -9.30 -30.71
C LEU A 636 -19.35 -8.83 -32.05
N GLY A 637 -19.49 -7.56 -32.43
CA GLY A 637 -18.84 -6.98 -33.61
C GLY A 637 -19.26 -7.59 -34.95
N ASN A 638 -20.36 -8.33 -34.99
CA ASN A 638 -20.85 -9.08 -36.16
C ASN A 638 -22.01 -8.38 -36.88
N GLY A 639 -22.25 -7.09 -36.59
CA GLY A 639 -23.37 -6.32 -37.14
C GLY A 639 -24.72 -6.60 -36.47
N ARG A 640 -24.77 -7.42 -35.41
CA ARG A 640 -26.01 -7.78 -34.70
C ARG A 640 -25.89 -7.49 -33.20
N THR A 641 -27.03 -7.46 -32.52
CA THR A 641 -27.13 -7.27 -31.06
C THR A 641 -27.61 -8.51 -30.30
N ALA A 642 -27.93 -9.58 -31.04
CA ALA A 642 -28.44 -10.82 -30.46
C ALA A 642 -27.35 -11.59 -29.68
N VAL A 643 -27.78 -12.37 -28.70
CA VAL A 643 -26.93 -13.35 -28.01
C VAL A 643 -26.46 -14.41 -29.01
N ALA A 644 -25.20 -14.81 -28.90
CA ALA A 644 -24.62 -15.93 -29.64
C ALA A 644 -24.19 -17.04 -28.67
N LEU A 645 -24.88 -18.19 -28.69
CA LEU A 645 -24.56 -19.34 -27.81
C LEU A 645 -23.34 -20.13 -28.29
N VAL A 646 -22.84 -19.83 -29.48
CA VAL A 646 -21.63 -20.39 -30.08
C VAL A 646 -20.82 -19.25 -30.71
N PRO A 647 -19.49 -19.42 -30.89
CA PRO A 647 -18.64 -18.42 -31.52
C PRO A 647 -19.16 -17.95 -32.89
N VAL A 648 -19.18 -16.63 -33.07
CA VAL A 648 -19.47 -15.94 -34.33
C VAL A 648 -18.29 -15.05 -34.71
N LYS A 649 -18.01 -14.96 -36.01
CA LYS A 649 -16.89 -14.16 -36.52
C LYS A 649 -17.17 -12.66 -36.39
N VAL A 650 -16.18 -11.91 -35.92
CA VAL A 650 -16.20 -10.44 -35.90
C VAL A 650 -15.96 -9.91 -37.31
N THR A 651 -16.77 -8.94 -37.75
CA THR A 651 -16.77 -8.48 -39.14
C THR A 651 -15.55 -7.61 -39.46
N GLY A 652 -14.91 -7.83 -40.60
CA GLY A 652 -13.94 -6.89 -41.18
C GLY A 652 -12.58 -6.82 -40.48
N LEU A 653 -12.28 -7.73 -39.54
CA LEU A 653 -10.96 -7.82 -38.89
C LEU A 653 -10.17 -9.04 -39.37
N SER A 654 -8.90 -8.81 -39.62
CA SER A 654 -7.89 -9.82 -39.94
C SER A 654 -6.51 -9.34 -39.48
N ASN A 655 -5.55 -10.26 -39.41
CA ASN A 655 -4.19 -10.00 -38.95
C ASN A 655 -4.18 -9.40 -37.52
N VAL A 656 -5.04 -9.90 -36.63
CA VAL A 656 -5.09 -9.49 -35.22
C VAL A 656 -4.00 -10.20 -34.43
N THR A 657 -3.30 -9.44 -33.59
CA THR A 657 -2.15 -9.90 -32.78
C THR A 657 -2.37 -9.77 -31.28
N ALA A 658 -3.29 -8.90 -30.85
CA ALA A 658 -3.69 -8.78 -29.44
C ALA A 658 -5.17 -8.41 -29.35
N LEU A 659 -5.79 -8.79 -28.23
CA LEU A 659 -7.21 -8.62 -27.99
C LEU A 659 -7.46 -8.23 -26.52
N ALA A 660 -8.45 -7.37 -26.29
CA ALA A 660 -8.98 -7.10 -24.96
C ALA A 660 -10.51 -6.92 -25.02
N ALA A 661 -11.16 -7.01 -23.87
CA ALA A 661 -12.59 -6.86 -23.75
C ALA A 661 -12.95 -5.97 -22.55
N GLY A 662 -13.98 -5.14 -22.72
CA GLY A 662 -14.56 -4.31 -21.67
C GLY A 662 -15.92 -4.83 -21.21
N PHE A 663 -16.80 -3.92 -20.76
CA PHE A 663 -18.14 -4.27 -20.28
C PHE A 663 -19.01 -4.82 -21.41
N ALA A 664 -19.12 -4.04 -22.46
CA ALA A 664 -19.87 -4.34 -23.68
C ALA A 664 -19.09 -3.84 -24.90
N THR A 665 -17.76 -3.94 -24.83
CA THR A 665 -16.83 -3.50 -25.87
C THR A 665 -15.79 -4.58 -26.13
N GLY A 666 -15.36 -4.68 -27.38
CA GLY A 666 -14.20 -5.47 -27.77
C GLY A 666 -13.14 -4.59 -28.42
N TYR A 667 -11.88 -4.95 -28.25
CA TYR A 667 -10.72 -4.26 -28.79
C TYR A 667 -9.74 -5.23 -29.42
N ALA A 668 -9.14 -4.83 -30.53
CA ALA A 668 -8.13 -5.62 -31.23
C ALA A 668 -6.96 -4.73 -31.69
N VAL A 669 -5.74 -5.27 -31.61
CA VAL A 669 -4.55 -4.71 -32.24
C VAL A 669 -4.24 -5.52 -33.48
N ARG A 670 -4.10 -4.86 -34.63
CA ARG A 670 -3.68 -5.51 -35.88
C ARG A 670 -2.16 -5.50 -36.02
N GLY A 671 -1.60 -6.39 -36.83
CA GLY A 671 -0.16 -6.49 -37.08
C GLY A 671 0.46 -5.23 -37.71
N ASP A 672 -0.35 -4.31 -38.24
CA ASP A 672 0.08 -2.98 -38.69
C ASP A 672 0.16 -1.92 -37.57
N GLY A 673 -0.09 -2.32 -36.32
CA GLY A 673 -0.06 -1.46 -35.13
C GLY A 673 -1.30 -0.57 -34.97
N THR A 674 -2.36 -0.75 -35.77
CA THR A 674 -3.63 -0.06 -35.57
C THR A 674 -4.50 -0.73 -34.50
N VAL A 675 -5.26 0.07 -33.76
CA VAL A 675 -6.22 -0.41 -32.75
C VAL A 675 -7.64 -0.24 -33.28
N TRP A 676 -8.47 -1.25 -33.09
CA TRP A 676 -9.87 -1.29 -33.49
C TRP A 676 -10.75 -1.58 -32.28
N ALA A 677 -11.91 -0.97 -32.22
CA ALA A 677 -12.88 -1.11 -31.12
C ALA A 677 -14.30 -1.30 -31.67
N TRP A 678 -15.17 -1.99 -30.92
CA TRP A 678 -16.60 -2.10 -31.24
C TRP A 678 -17.43 -2.26 -29.97
N GLY A 679 -18.74 -2.19 -30.10
CA GLY A 679 -19.69 -2.30 -29.00
C GLY A 679 -20.10 -0.93 -28.45
N ALA A 680 -20.26 -0.84 -27.14
CA ALA A 680 -20.76 0.35 -26.46
C ALA A 680 -19.83 1.58 -26.61
N GLY A 681 -20.39 2.69 -27.11
CA GLY A 681 -19.65 3.96 -27.32
C GLY A 681 -19.70 4.95 -26.17
N THR A 682 -20.47 4.67 -25.11
CA THR A 682 -20.64 5.59 -23.98
C THR A 682 -19.30 6.01 -23.38
N ASP A 683 -19.22 7.25 -22.89
CA ASP A 683 -18.00 7.89 -22.37
C ASP A 683 -16.83 8.00 -23.37
N GLY A 684 -17.05 7.69 -24.65
CA GLY A 684 -15.99 7.66 -25.64
C GLY A 684 -15.13 6.40 -25.61
N ALA A 685 -15.65 5.30 -25.05
CA ALA A 685 -14.93 4.04 -24.86
C ALA A 685 -14.33 3.44 -26.15
N LEU A 686 -14.85 3.81 -27.33
CA LEU A 686 -14.31 3.35 -28.62
C LEU A 686 -13.14 4.20 -29.12
N GLY A 687 -12.84 5.36 -28.50
CA GLY A 687 -11.67 6.17 -28.82
C GLY A 687 -11.66 6.77 -30.22
N ASN A 688 -12.80 6.79 -30.92
CA ASN A 688 -12.95 7.24 -32.30
C ASN A 688 -13.48 8.69 -32.42
N GLY A 689 -13.49 9.44 -31.31
CA GLY A 689 -14.06 10.81 -31.24
C GLY A 689 -15.58 10.87 -31.06
N SER A 690 -16.28 9.74 -31.11
CA SER A 690 -17.73 9.64 -30.93
C SER A 690 -18.10 9.01 -29.59
N THR A 691 -19.36 9.17 -29.19
CA THR A 691 -19.98 8.40 -28.08
C THR A 691 -21.00 7.38 -28.58
N ALA A 692 -21.14 7.23 -29.90
CA ALA A 692 -22.06 6.28 -30.51
C ALA A 692 -21.51 4.85 -30.41
N SER A 693 -22.38 3.90 -30.10
CA SER A 693 -22.05 2.48 -30.14
C SER A 693 -21.92 2.01 -31.59
N THR A 694 -21.06 1.03 -31.85
CA THR A 694 -20.84 0.46 -33.18
C THR A 694 -21.04 -1.04 -33.16
N LEU A 695 -21.82 -1.56 -34.12
CA LEU A 695 -22.09 -3.01 -34.23
C LEU A 695 -20.98 -3.77 -34.96
N VAL A 696 -20.03 -3.04 -35.54
CA VAL A 696 -18.86 -3.55 -36.24
C VAL A 696 -17.62 -2.77 -35.79
N PRO A 697 -16.42 -3.36 -35.93
CA PRO A 697 -15.15 -2.71 -35.63
C PRO A 697 -14.97 -1.36 -36.32
N VAL A 698 -14.54 -0.37 -35.54
CA VAL A 698 -14.11 0.96 -35.98
C VAL A 698 -12.71 1.23 -35.49
N GLN A 699 -11.92 1.96 -36.27
CA GLN A 699 -10.55 2.28 -35.91
C GLN A 699 -10.52 3.33 -34.77
N VAL A 700 -9.66 3.10 -33.79
CA VAL A 700 -9.37 4.07 -32.72
C VAL A 700 -8.52 5.22 -33.29
N SER A 701 -8.89 6.46 -32.99
CA SER A 701 -8.29 7.65 -33.60
C SER A 701 -6.82 7.82 -33.24
N GLY A 702 -5.96 8.05 -34.24
CA GLY A 702 -4.60 8.54 -34.06
C GLY A 702 -3.59 7.55 -33.43
N LEU A 703 -3.97 6.29 -33.20
CA LEU A 703 -3.04 5.26 -32.72
C LEU A 703 -2.32 4.57 -33.87
N ARG A 704 -0.99 4.52 -33.74
CA ARG A 704 -0.07 3.75 -34.58
C ARG A 704 0.97 3.07 -33.68
N ASP A 705 1.55 1.99 -34.18
CA ASP A 705 2.59 1.21 -33.49
C ASP A 705 2.12 0.61 -32.14
N ALA A 706 0.82 0.32 -32.00
CA ALA A 706 0.31 -0.37 -30.83
C ALA A 706 0.80 -1.83 -30.81
N THR A 707 1.16 -2.31 -29.63
CA THR A 707 1.67 -3.67 -29.39
C THR A 707 0.81 -4.45 -28.41
N ALA A 708 0.03 -3.75 -27.57
CA ALA A 708 -0.96 -4.35 -26.70
C ALA A 708 -2.12 -3.39 -26.46
N VAL A 709 -3.26 -3.94 -26.07
CA VAL A 709 -4.45 -3.22 -25.63
C VAL A 709 -4.94 -3.84 -24.33
N ALA A 710 -5.40 -3.02 -23.40
CA ALA A 710 -6.04 -3.46 -22.17
C ALA A 710 -7.33 -2.66 -21.97
N ALA A 711 -8.40 -3.35 -21.58
CA ALA A 711 -9.68 -2.74 -21.28
C ALA A 711 -10.34 -3.55 -20.17
N VAL A 712 -11.25 -2.91 -19.45
CA VAL A 712 -12.15 -3.61 -18.55
C VAL A 712 -13.44 -2.83 -18.42
N GLY A 713 -14.50 -3.55 -18.09
CA GLY A 713 -15.85 -3.00 -17.99
C GLY A 713 -16.17 -2.42 -16.62
N GLY A 714 -16.67 -1.20 -16.60
CA GLY A 714 -17.41 -0.66 -15.47
C GLY A 714 -18.89 -1.04 -15.55
N THR A 715 -19.59 -1.08 -14.40
CA THR A 715 -21.06 -1.22 -14.39
C THR A 715 -21.73 0.14 -14.24
N ALA A 716 -22.83 0.37 -14.96
CA ALA A 716 -23.66 1.57 -14.80
C ALA A 716 -24.21 1.71 -13.36
N LEU A 717 -24.38 0.59 -12.65
CA LEU A 717 -24.80 0.52 -11.25
C LEU A 717 -23.82 1.20 -10.28
N LEU A 718 -22.53 1.30 -10.64
CA LEU A 718 -21.46 1.83 -9.79
C LEU A 718 -20.88 3.15 -10.30
N ALA A 719 -21.47 3.74 -11.35
CA ALA A 719 -21.00 4.96 -12.01
C ALA A 719 -19.52 4.89 -12.44
N THR A 720 -19.03 3.69 -12.76
CA THR A 720 -17.72 3.45 -13.35
C THR A 720 -17.86 3.46 -14.86
N GLY A 721 -17.16 4.37 -15.54
CA GLY A 721 -17.18 4.40 -16.99
C GLY A 721 -16.13 3.47 -17.62
N ASN A 722 -16.30 3.18 -18.91
CA ASN A 722 -15.43 2.25 -19.65
C ASN A 722 -14.12 2.94 -20.06
N ASN A 723 -12.99 2.34 -19.67
CA ASN A 723 -11.65 2.83 -19.99
C ASN A 723 -10.87 1.77 -20.77
N ALA A 724 -10.04 2.24 -21.69
CA ALA A 724 -9.13 1.39 -22.43
C ALA A 724 -7.76 2.06 -22.57
N TYR A 725 -6.75 1.22 -22.70
CA TYR A 725 -5.36 1.59 -22.79
C TYR A 725 -4.68 0.87 -23.95
N ALA A 726 -3.75 1.54 -24.62
CA ALA A 726 -2.88 0.95 -25.63
C ALA A 726 -1.41 1.18 -25.27
N LEU A 727 -0.61 0.13 -25.38
CA LEU A 727 0.84 0.19 -25.24
C LEU A 727 1.47 0.32 -26.63
N ARG A 728 2.27 1.36 -26.85
CA ARG A 728 3.01 1.55 -28.09
C ARG A 728 4.39 0.89 -28.02
N GLY A 729 4.94 0.52 -29.19
CA GLY A 729 6.26 -0.13 -29.29
C GLY A 729 7.43 0.69 -28.72
N ASN A 730 7.26 2.00 -28.57
CA ASN A 730 8.23 2.89 -27.91
C ASN A 730 8.10 2.93 -26.37
N GLY A 731 7.20 2.15 -25.77
CA GLY A 731 7.00 2.09 -24.32
C GLY A 731 6.08 3.16 -23.74
N THR A 732 5.45 3.98 -24.58
CA THR A 732 4.42 4.95 -24.13
C THR A 732 3.05 4.29 -24.02
N VAL A 733 2.24 4.75 -23.08
CA VAL A 733 0.87 4.28 -22.85
C VAL A 733 -0.12 5.38 -23.21
N MET A 734 -1.15 5.01 -23.99
CA MET A 734 -2.27 5.88 -24.35
C MET A 734 -3.54 5.39 -23.66
N ALA A 735 -4.41 6.28 -23.23
CA ALA A 735 -5.67 5.97 -22.54
C ALA A 735 -6.85 6.74 -23.16
N TRP A 736 -8.05 6.18 -23.13
CA TRP A 736 -9.28 6.88 -23.51
C TRP A 736 -10.49 6.26 -22.79
N GLY A 737 -11.64 6.93 -22.89
CA GLY A 737 -12.88 6.56 -22.22
C GLY A 737 -13.24 7.53 -21.10
N ALA A 738 -13.80 7.01 -20.03
CA ALA A 738 -14.27 7.78 -18.89
C ALA A 738 -13.18 8.49 -18.07
N GLY A 739 -13.59 9.50 -17.30
CA GLY A 739 -12.68 10.36 -16.55
C GLY A 739 -12.15 9.78 -15.24
N GLY A 740 -11.09 10.39 -14.71
CA GLY A 740 -10.55 10.10 -13.36
C GLY A 740 -9.57 8.93 -13.29
N GLN A 741 -9.45 8.14 -14.36
CA GLN A 741 -8.61 6.94 -14.40
C GLN A 741 -7.68 6.93 -15.63
N LEU A 742 -7.67 7.96 -16.46
CA LEU A 742 -6.82 8.00 -17.66
C LEU A 742 -5.32 8.23 -17.36
N GLY A 743 -4.96 8.52 -16.11
CA GLY A 743 -3.56 8.69 -15.71
C GLY A 743 -2.87 9.93 -16.31
N ASN A 744 -3.63 10.90 -16.81
CA ASN A 744 -3.14 12.11 -17.46
C ASN A 744 -3.14 13.36 -16.55
N GLY A 745 -3.39 13.19 -15.24
CA GLY A 745 -3.49 14.26 -14.26
C GLY A 745 -4.84 14.99 -14.21
N GLY A 746 -5.74 14.73 -15.15
CA GLY A 746 -7.09 15.29 -15.19
C GLY A 746 -8.15 14.34 -14.64
N THR A 747 -9.33 14.89 -14.33
CA THR A 747 -10.53 14.12 -13.93
C THR A 747 -11.54 13.92 -15.06
N GLY A 748 -11.34 14.59 -16.21
CA GLY A 748 -12.19 14.46 -17.39
C GLY A 748 -11.89 13.20 -18.21
N GLY A 749 -12.93 12.64 -18.84
CA GLY A 749 -12.78 11.57 -19.82
C GLY A 749 -12.25 12.08 -21.16
N SER A 750 -11.92 11.16 -22.07
CA SER A 750 -11.47 11.49 -23.41
C SER A 750 -12.06 10.55 -24.45
N ARG A 751 -12.63 11.11 -25.50
CA ARG A 751 -13.19 10.35 -26.64
C ARG A 751 -12.13 9.93 -27.66
N VAL A 752 -10.90 10.36 -27.47
CA VAL A 752 -9.74 10.01 -28.27
C VAL A 752 -8.57 9.64 -27.36
N PRO A 753 -7.61 8.84 -27.82
CA PRO A 753 -6.43 8.49 -27.04
C PRO A 753 -5.62 9.70 -26.57
N VAL A 754 -5.32 9.75 -25.28
CA VAL A 754 -4.46 10.74 -24.62
C VAL A 754 -3.29 10.03 -23.92
N PRO A 755 -2.11 10.65 -23.81
CA PRO A 755 -0.95 10.02 -23.17
C PRO A 755 -1.16 9.87 -21.66
N VAL A 756 -0.81 8.70 -21.12
CA VAL A 756 -0.64 8.49 -19.68
C VAL A 756 0.66 9.16 -19.23
N SER A 757 0.60 9.95 -18.16
CA SER A 757 1.73 10.78 -17.73
C SER A 757 2.95 9.95 -17.29
N ALA A 758 4.14 10.41 -17.67
CA ALA A 758 5.44 9.91 -17.17
C ALA A 758 5.75 8.41 -17.41
N LEU A 759 5.04 7.72 -18.31
CA LEU A 759 5.36 6.34 -18.72
C LEU A 759 5.98 6.32 -20.12
N THR A 760 7.27 6.00 -20.20
CA THR A 760 8.04 5.92 -21.46
C THR A 760 8.75 4.58 -21.66
N THR A 761 8.72 3.69 -20.67
CA THR A 761 9.42 2.40 -20.70
C THR A 761 8.50 1.23 -20.36
N ALA A 762 7.19 1.41 -20.55
CA ALA A 762 6.21 0.37 -20.28
C ALA A 762 6.41 -0.83 -21.24
N THR A 763 6.17 -2.02 -20.71
CA THR A 763 6.27 -3.30 -21.41
C THR A 763 4.99 -4.11 -21.33
N ARG A 764 4.16 -3.83 -20.32
CA ARG A 764 2.84 -4.42 -20.11
C ARG A 764 1.90 -3.35 -19.58
N ILE A 765 0.62 -3.55 -19.82
CA ILE A 765 -0.47 -2.70 -19.31
C ILE A 765 -1.61 -3.59 -18.83
N ALA A 766 -2.36 -3.12 -17.83
CA ALA A 766 -3.63 -3.71 -17.43
C ALA A 766 -4.63 -2.62 -17.04
N ALA A 767 -5.91 -2.96 -17.10
CA ALA A 767 -7.02 -2.08 -16.80
C ALA A 767 -7.88 -2.71 -15.71
N GLY A 768 -8.09 -1.98 -14.62
CA GLY A 768 -9.14 -2.24 -13.64
C GLY A 768 -10.31 -1.25 -13.86
N PRO A 769 -11.51 -1.53 -13.32
CA PRO A 769 -12.70 -0.68 -13.53
C PRO A 769 -12.55 0.71 -12.89
N PHE A 770 -11.57 0.82 -12.01
CA PHE A 770 -11.30 1.99 -11.19
C PHE A 770 -9.90 2.56 -11.43
N ASP A 771 -9.04 1.83 -12.14
CA ASP A 771 -7.60 1.92 -12.01
C ASP A 771 -6.88 1.41 -13.27
N GLY A 772 -5.66 1.90 -13.48
CA GLY A 772 -4.80 1.48 -14.57
C GLY A 772 -3.43 1.08 -14.05
N PHE A 773 -2.83 0.10 -14.73
CA PHE A 773 -1.52 -0.43 -14.37
C PHE A 773 -0.58 -0.48 -15.55
N ALA A 774 0.71 -0.29 -15.28
CA ALA A 774 1.77 -0.53 -16.25
C ALA A 774 2.97 -1.20 -15.58
N VAL A 775 3.67 -2.05 -16.33
CA VAL A 775 4.94 -2.65 -15.92
C VAL A 775 6.06 -2.04 -16.75
N THR A 776 7.11 -1.48 -16.13
CA THR A 776 8.24 -0.87 -16.84
C THR A 776 9.51 -1.72 -16.77
N ARG A 777 10.39 -1.56 -17.77
CA ARG A 777 11.74 -2.15 -17.77
C ARG A 777 12.61 -1.63 -16.65
#